data_AF-A0A661SNL2-F1
#
_entry.id   AF-A0A661SNL2-F1
#
_cell.length_a   1.000
_cell.length_b   1.000
_cell.length_c   1.000
_cell.angle_alpha   90.00
_cell.angle_beta   90.00
_cell.angle_gamma   90.00
#
_symmetry.space_group_name_H-M   'P 1'
#
loop_
_entity.id
_entity.type
_entity.pdbx_description
1 polymer ?
#
loop_
_entity_poly.entity_id
_entity_poly.type
_entity_poly.pdbx_seq_one_letter_code
_entity_poly.pdbx_strand_id
1 'polypeptide(L)'
;MTDDRRLIEDYLPIQAISAEASREKSVRKGHISTLHLWWARRPLVACRAAVYGALVPASRFIPPACRDEERGAGRENGLHSNGKSLGRANAAKFIKRLCRYPTNSKPEEKADIERAIKDAQKHILEAHAERLTRETCLRAGTHRQASKKVTVKDIEEGRAPRPKVLDMFAGGGAIPLEALRLGCEAYALDLNPVAHIIELCTLVYPQKYGKPDPNARGMTGPPAPQRYWVYVIRCNDESFYIGQTDNLVRRYEDHCSGKVEWTSTHKPIELIHWEEFKTREEAVAREQELKTGFGRKWLKREWDAGRLALRQAGPKNDKGLPASLEGLAQPGETTWGGLAEEVRYWGNWVLKKVKAEIVDLYPLIPDPEAKKHGGTGFQPVEQNLFKTRRNLPHWQMGGSTYFVTFRTNALELGPEARTIVLDACRHFDEIRYKLWSVVVMPDHVHLLLQPSEIEKGRWHSLSSILHSIKSFTANKINVFMNRKGSVWQDESFDRIVRDEGEFYEKWNYIRNNPVKNGLADSPENWTGFYENTGKMPVPPDSSWEEVPPGYLVPVAYLWTRTVRCKNPSCGATVPLVKQTWLCKKKGGKKSPGRYVALKVIAPKGEKKVRFEVVEAMTEKGLGFDPSIGSKGGNATCPFCGTVADATYVQRLGKEKSVGMDLMAVVCTHPNSKRKTYISSCEIPQTLLPDAKAIRVRLEEVCKQTGLTKPYEKINDLRPSPNARGLSAVTRHGIDTFGDLFTDRQLLCLMTFCKVLQQEPWNDSTDAIASKAVTTLLAGLVDKIADYGSTFCRWISQTEAVADTFARHALAMMWDFAELCPFGFTGSNAQSILNSQMDAIESIDISPRAAHVKRGTSTALPSEFRQFDAVITDPPYYDNVPYADVSDFFYIWLKRSLGRVYPEHLSSELTPKKSEATALSSRHAGNMTKANSTYEKMMFESFRQAWNNLKANGQLVVVYAHKTTLGWATLVDALRKASFTVVEAWPLDTERSARLLAINTASLASSIFLVARKREGNETGSYEDEVQSELDHIIRERVDTLWKMGITGADLVIAAVGAGLRAFTRFARVEYANGEEVPAEKFLAEVEGVVLETLLEKIFVGQAGSLSHGDGRGRGHRFYLRPERGAGPACRARHLSACGHAQAGGAGRRAEGPYNWT
;
A
#
# COMPACT_ATOMS: atom_id res chain seq x y z
N MET A 1 0.63 -21.88 49.09
CA MET A 1 0.57 -20.82 48.06
C MET A 1 -0.37 -21.30 46.97
N THR A 2 -1.42 -20.55 46.63
CA THR A 2 -2.25 -20.89 45.47
C THR A 2 -1.47 -20.58 44.20
N ASP A 3 -1.30 -21.56 43.32
CA ASP A 3 -0.54 -21.44 42.07
C ASP A 3 -1.16 -20.34 41.16
N ASP A 4 -0.55 -19.14 41.14
CA ASP A 4 -0.94 -17.99 40.28
C ASP A 4 -0.14 -17.96 38.97
N ARG A 5 0.40 -19.11 38.55
CA ARG A 5 1.12 -19.25 37.27
C ARG A 5 0.17 -18.97 36.11
N ARG A 6 0.59 -18.05 35.23
CA ARG A 6 -0.15 -17.70 34.00
C ARG A 6 0.13 -18.71 32.91
N LEU A 7 -0.79 -18.79 31.95
CA LEU A 7 -0.67 -19.73 30.85
C LEU A 7 0.60 -19.52 30.04
N ILE A 8 1.01 -18.27 29.81
CA ILE A 8 2.27 -17.94 29.12
C ILE A 8 3.53 -18.38 29.87
N GLU A 9 3.45 -18.65 31.17
CA GLU A 9 4.57 -19.18 31.97
C GLU A 9 4.60 -20.71 31.98
N ASP A 10 3.50 -21.37 31.60
CA ASP A 10 3.42 -22.83 31.60
C ASP A 10 3.56 -23.39 30.18
N TYR A 11 2.75 -22.88 29.24
CA TYR A 11 2.66 -23.47 27.90
C TYR A 11 2.07 -22.52 26.85
N LEU A 12 2.75 -22.43 25.70
CA LEU A 12 2.20 -21.89 24.45
C LEU A 12 2.41 -22.87 23.29
N PRO A 13 1.43 -23.09 22.39
CA PRO A 13 1.58 -23.92 21.20
C PRO A 13 2.33 -23.16 20.09
N ILE A 14 3.62 -22.90 20.32
CA ILE A 14 4.47 -22.04 19.49
C ILE A 14 4.48 -22.42 18.00
N GLN A 15 4.57 -23.70 17.66
CA GLN A 15 4.55 -24.12 16.26
C GLN A 15 3.26 -23.70 15.55
N ALA A 16 2.11 -23.82 16.22
CA ALA A 16 0.82 -23.44 15.66
C ALA A 16 0.70 -21.91 15.52
N ILE A 17 1.15 -21.16 16.53
CA ILE A 17 1.15 -19.70 16.49
C ILE A 17 2.08 -19.20 15.38
N SER A 18 3.29 -19.77 15.26
CA SER A 18 4.28 -19.40 14.23
C SER A 18 3.79 -19.70 12.81
N ALA A 19 3.13 -20.84 12.60
CA ALA A 19 2.54 -21.20 11.31
C ALA A 19 1.45 -20.20 10.87
N GLU A 20 0.54 -19.85 11.79
CA GLU A 20 -0.51 -18.86 11.51
C GLU A 20 0.05 -17.44 11.35
N ALA A 21 1.02 -17.04 12.17
CA ALA A 21 1.71 -15.77 12.08
C ALA A 21 2.40 -15.57 10.71
N SER A 22 3.05 -16.63 10.22
CA SER A 22 3.68 -16.65 8.90
C SER A 22 2.66 -16.58 7.76
N ARG A 23 1.50 -17.24 7.92
CA ARG A 23 0.37 -17.16 6.98
C ARG A 23 -0.22 -15.74 6.94
N GLU A 24 -0.46 -15.13 8.10
CA GLU A 24 -1.01 -13.79 8.28
C GLU A 24 -0.20 -12.73 7.53
N LYS A 25 1.14 -12.80 7.52
CA LYS A 25 1.99 -11.84 6.78
C LYS A 25 1.73 -11.80 5.27
N SER A 26 1.07 -12.81 4.69
CA SER A 26 0.65 -12.83 3.29
C SER A 26 -0.72 -12.22 3.04
N VAL A 27 -1.49 -12.02 4.10
CA VAL A 27 -2.81 -11.41 4.03
C VAL A 27 -2.67 -9.92 3.73
N ARG A 28 -3.53 -9.45 2.84
CA ARG A 28 -3.64 -8.03 2.48
C ARG A 28 -5.06 -7.51 2.66
N LYS A 29 -6.07 -8.33 2.40
CA LYS A 29 -7.47 -7.94 2.60
C LYS A 29 -7.83 -7.87 4.08
N GLY A 30 -8.37 -6.72 4.52
CA GLY A 30 -8.85 -6.51 5.89
C GLY A 30 -7.77 -6.69 6.95
N HIS A 31 -6.56 -6.20 6.70
CA HIS A 31 -5.45 -6.27 7.65
C HIS A 31 -4.88 -4.88 7.88
N ILE A 32 -4.58 -4.51 9.13
CA ILE A 32 -4.14 -3.15 9.53
C ILE A 32 -2.93 -2.62 8.74
N SER A 33 -2.14 -3.51 8.14
CA SER A 33 -1.03 -3.15 7.24
C SER A 33 -1.44 -2.36 6.00
N THR A 34 -2.72 -2.38 5.62
CA THR A 34 -3.23 -1.63 4.47
C THR A 34 -3.65 -0.20 4.83
N LEU A 35 -3.86 0.10 6.12
CA LEU A 35 -4.10 1.46 6.59
C LEU A 35 -2.85 2.33 6.38
N HIS A 36 -1.71 1.83 6.87
CA HIS A 36 -0.43 2.51 6.76
C HIS A 36 0.76 1.52 6.87
N LEU A 37 1.93 1.92 6.37
CA LEU A 37 3.19 1.19 6.56
C LEU A 37 3.77 1.46 7.96
N TRP A 38 4.08 0.39 8.70
CA TRP A 38 4.94 0.44 9.89
C TRP A 38 5.98 -0.68 9.80
N TRP A 39 7.23 -0.42 10.19
CA TRP A 39 8.35 -1.36 9.97
C TRP A 39 8.38 -2.52 10.96
N ALA A 40 7.99 -2.29 12.22
CA ALA A 40 7.87 -3.33 13.24
C ALA A 40 6.42 -3.83 13.36
N ARG A 41 6.00 -4.66 12.39
CA ARG A 41 4.65 -5.25 12.42
C ARG A 41 4.69 -6.64 13.02
N ARG A 42 4.08 -6.77 14.21
CA ARG A 42 3.86 -8.06 14.87
C ARG A 42 2.57 -8.70 14.36
N PRO A 43 2.59 -10.02 14.06
CA PRO A 43 1.39 -10.76 13.68
C PRO A 43 0.34 -10.67 14.78
N LEU A 44 -0.88 -10.29 14.42
CA LEU A 44 -2.02 -10.13 15.32
C LEU A 44 -2.32 -11.42 16.07
N VAL A 45 -2.20 -12.58 15.42
CA VAL A 45 -2.40 -13.88 16.07
C VAL A 45 -1.40 -14.14 17.21
N ALA A 46 -0.17 -13.66 17.07
CA ALA A 46 0.87 -13.81 18.11
C ALA A 46 0.64 -12.83 19.27
N CYS A 47 0.28 -11.58 18.96
CA CYS A 47 -0.14 -10.59 19.96
C CYS A 47 -1.34 -11.09 20.78
N ARG A 48 -2.34 -11.69 20.13
CA ARG A 48 -3.51 -12.29 20.78
C ARG A 48 -3.12 -13.40 21.75
N ALA A 49 -2.22 -14.30 21.33
CA ALA A 49 -1.72 -15.37 22.18
C ALA A 49 -0.98 -14.82 23.41
N ALA A 50 -0.15 -13.78 23.23
CA ALA A 50 0.59 -13.15 24.31
C ALA A 50 -0.34 -12.49 25.33
N VAL A 51 -1.31 -11.69 24.88
CA VAL A 51 -2.30 -11.03 25.74
C VAL A 51 -3.13 -12.06 26.51
N TYR A 52 -3.67 -13.06 25.80
CA TYR A 52 -4.47 -14.11 26.42
C TYR A 52 -3.66 -14.90 27.46
N GLY A 53 -2.46 -15.32 27.06
CA GLY A 53 -1.57 -16.12 27.90
C GLY A 53 -1.10 -15.38 29.16
N ALA A 54 -0.96 -14.05 29.08
CA ALA A 54 -0.51 -13.23 30.20
C ALA A 54 -1.60 -12.99 31.27
N LEU A 55 -2.87 -13.00 30.87
CA LEU A 55 -3.98 -12.68 31.77
C LEU A 55 -4.65 -13.93 32.37
N VAL A 56 -4.61 -15.07 31.68
CA VAL A 56 -5.32 -16.29 32.10
C VAL A 56 -4.41 -17.23 32.91
N PRO A 57 -4.86 -17.77 34.06
CA PRO A 57 -4.10 -18.74 34.83
C PRO A 57 -3.99 -20.09 34.10
N ALA A 58 -2.84 -20.76 34.21
CA ALA A 58 -2.60 -22.06 33.58
C ALA A 58 -3.57 -23.14 34.09
N SER A 59 -3.97 -23.06 35.36
CA SER A 59 -4.92 -23.98 35.99
C SER A 59 -6.30 -24.01 35.35
N ARG A 60 -6.68 -23.00 34.54
CA ARG A 60 -7.98 -22.95 33.84
C ARG A 60 -8.23 -24.17 32.97
N PHE A 61 -7.19 -24.72 32.35
CA PHE A 61 -7.29 -25.83 31.39
C PHE A 61 -7.13 -27.21 32.03
N ILE A 62 -6.73 -27.27 33.30
CA ILE A 62 -6.67 -28.51 34.08
C ILE A 62 -8.10 -28.94 34.40
N PRO A 63 -8.53 -30.18 34.09
CA PRO A 63 -9.87 -30.66 34.43
C PRO A 63 -10.14 -30.59 35.94
N PRO A 64 -11.37 -30.25 36.39
CA PRO A 64 -11.70 -30.15 37.82
C PRO A 64 -11.35 -31.41 38.62
N ALA A 65 -11.61 -32.60 38.07
CA ALA A 65 -11.28 -33.89 38.69
C ALA A 65 -9.78 -34.06 39.00
N CYS A 66 -8.90 -33.34 38.30
CA CYS A 66 -7.45 -33.35 38.53
C CYS A 66 -6.97 -32.18 39.39
N ARG A 67 -7.85 -31.23 39.80
CA ARG A 67 -7.49 -30.08 40.66
C ARG A 67 -7.60 -30.41 42.15
N ASP A 68 -8.52 -31.30 42.52
CA ASP A 68 -8.77 -31.65 43.93
C ASP A 68 -7.67 -32.56 44.53
N GLU A 69 -6.94 -33.30 43.68
CA GLU A 69 -5.75 -34.08 44.09
C GLU A 69 -4.56 -33.19 44.51
N GLU A 70 -4.53 -31.89 44.17
CA GLU A 70 -3.46 -30.97 44.62
C GLU A 70 -3.62 -30.51 46.07
N ARG A 71 -4.83 -30.65 46.67
CA ARG A 71 -5.10 -30.21 48.05
C ARG A 71 -5.02 -31.33 49.09
N GLY A 72 -4.89 -32.59 48.66
CA GLY A 72 -4.89 -33.76 49.53
C GLY A 72 -3.72 -34.71 49.30
N ALA A 73 -2.79 -34.71 50.26
CA ALA A 73 -1.87 -35.79 50.64
C ALA A 73 -0.69 -36.17 49.72
N GLY A 74 0.51 -36.24 50.34
CA GLY A 74 1.73 -36.74 49.72
C GLY A 74 1.63 -38.22 49.33
N ARG A 75 1.50 -38.47 48.03
CA ARG A 75 1.91 -39.73 47.39
C ARG A 75 2.82 -39.39 46.22
N GLU A 76 4.08 -39.81 46.36
CA GLU A 76 5.12 -39.65 45.36
C GLU A 76 4.81 -40.48 44.10
N ASN A 77 5.08 -39.84 42.96
CA ASN A 77 5.44 -40.42 41.66
C ASN A 77 4.34 -41.15 40.85
N GLY A 78 3.67 -40.39 39.96
CA GLY A 78 3.02 -40.93 38.76
C GLY A 78 1.86 -40.10 38.18
N LEU A 79 0.87 -39.76 39.01
CA LEU A 79 -0.43 -39.21 38.55
C LEU A 79 -0.45 -37.67 38.34
N HIS A 80 0.35 -36.91 39.09
CA HIS A 80 0.39 -35.44 39.00
C HIS A 80 0.84 -34.90 37.62
N SER A 81 1.63 -35.68 36.87
CA SER A 81 2.10 -35.31 35.53
C SER A 81 1.00 -35.36 34.46
N ASN A 82 0.00 -36.25 34.64
CA ASN A 82 -1.07 -36.48 33.68
C ASN A 82 -2.12 -35.36 33.67
N GLY A 83 -2.43 -34.75 34.82
CA GLY A 83 -3.36 -33.62 34.90
C GLY A 83 -2.82 -32.35 34.21
N LYS A 84 -1.52 -32.05 34.41
CA LYS A 84 -0.84 -30.93 33.75
C LYS A 84 -0.68 -31.15 32.25
N SER A 85 -0.30 -32.35 31.83
CA SER A 85 -0.17 -32.67 30.39
C SER A 85 -1.52 -32.58 29.65
N LEU A 86 -2.60 -33.06 30.26
CA LEU A 86 -3.96 -32.93 29.73
C LEU A 86 -4.41 -31.46 29.69
N GLY A 87 -4.07 -30.68 30.72
CA GLY A 87 -4.29 -29.23 30.73
C GLY A 87 -3.60 -28.50 29.57
N ARG A 88 -2.32 -28.80 29.34
CA ARG A 88 -1.54 -28.25 28.20
C ARG A 88 -2.15 -28.66 26.85
N ALA A 89 -2.61 -29.91 26.71
CA ALA A 89 -3.28 -30.37 25.50
C ALA A 89 -4.59 -29.61 25.24
N ASN A 90 -5.38 -29.34 26.28
CA ASN A 90 -6.60 -28.54 26.18
C ASN A 90 -6.31 -27.08 25.82
N ALA A 91 -5.30 -26.47 26.47
CA ALA A 91 -4.83 -25.13 26.15
C ALA A 91 -4.35 -25.03 24.69
N ALA A 92 -3.59 -26.02 24.22
CA ALA A 92 -3.12 -26.10 22.83
C ALA A 92 -4.28 -26.09 21.83
N LYS A 93 -5.31 -26.92 22.06
CA LYS A 93 -6.50 -26.97 21.21
C LYS A 93 -7.23 -25.62 21.18
N PHE A 94 -7.37 -24.98 22.34
CA PHE A 94 -8.05 -23.69 22.45
C PHE A 94 -7.26 -22.56 21.75
N ILE A 95 -5.98 -22.38 22.10
CA ILE A 95 -5.13 -21.32 21.52
C ILE A 95 -5.01 -21.50 20.01
N LYS A 96 -4.92 -22.73 19.51
CA LYS A 96 -4.87 -23.01 18.06
C LYS A 96 -6.16 -22.58 17.33
N ARG A 97 -7.32 -22.60 18.00
CA ARG A 97 -8.56 -22.01 17.47
C ARG A 97 -8.56 -20.49 17.59
N LEU A 98 -8.18 -19.96 18.76
CA LEU A 98 -8.12 -18.53 19.05
C LEU A 98 -7.18 -17.76 18.11
N CYS A 99 -6.06 -18.36 17.72
CA CYS A 99 -5.01 -17.75 16.92
C CYS A 99 -5.15 -17.98 15.41
N ARG A 100 -6.34 -18.38 14.93
CA ARG A 100 -6.61 -18.41 13.48
C ARG A 100 -6.92 -17.01 12.98
N TYR A 101 -6.31 -16.64 11.85
CA TYR A 101 -6.65 -15.40 11.14
C TYR A 101 -7.82 -15.63 10.17
N PRO A 102 -8.87 -14.80 10.18
CA PRO A 102 -10.13 -15.09 9.49
C PRO A 102 -10.09 -14.93 7.96
N THR A 103 -9.08 -14.31 7.37
CA THR A 103 -9.10 -14.03 5.92
C THR A 103 -9.08 -15.29 5.06
N ASN A 104 -9.98 -15.31 4.05
CA ASN A 104 -10.28 -16.43 3.16
C ASN A 104 -10.79 -17.70 3.87
N SER A 105 -11.23 -17.58 5.13
CA SER A 105 -11.84 -18.68 5.86
C SER A 105 -13.30 -18.85 5.45
N LYS A 106 -13.82 -20.07 5.56
CA LYS A 106 -15.24 -20.35 5.29
C LYS A 106 -16.12 -19.71 6.38
N PRO A 107 -17.41 -19.42 6.12
CA PRO A 107 -18.31 -18.80 7.11
C PRO A 107 -18.32 -19.53 8.46
N GLU A 108 -18.32 -20.87 8.45
CA GLU A 108 -18.28 -21.70 9.65
C GLU A 108 -16.98 -21.55 10.44
N GLU A 109 -15.85 -21.36 9.76
CA GLU A 109 -14.55 -21.12 10.39
C GLU A 109 -14.48 -19.72 11.00
N LYS A 110 -15.03 -18.71 10.31
CA LYS A 110 -15.14 -17.34 10.83
C LYS A 110 -15.98 -17.32 12.11
N ALA A 111 -17.14 -17.99 12.09
CA ALA A 111 -17.99 -18.16 13.27
C ALA A 111 -17.27 -18.89 14.42
N ASP A 112 -16.43 -19.88 14.11
CA ASP A 112 -15.61 -20.56 15.13
C ASP A 112 -14.55 -19.65 15.76
N ILE A 113 -13.89 -18.81 14.97
CA ILE A 113 -12.93 -17.81 15.44
C ILE A 113 -13.63 -16.80 16.35
N GLU A 114 -14.79 -16.29 15.93
CA GLU A 114 -15.58 -15.36 16.73
C GLU A 114 -16.03 -15.97 18.06
N ARG A 115 -16.45 -17.24 18.06
CA ARG A 115 -16.73 -17.99 19.30
C ARG A 115 -15.48 -18.12 20.17
N ALA A 116 -14.34 -18.48 19.61
CA ALA A 116 -13.09 -18.61 20.36
C ALA A 116 -12.66 -17.27 20.99
N ILE A 117 -12.87 -16.15 20.31
CA ILE A 117 -12.63 -14.80 20.86
C ILE A 117 -13.59 -14.52 22.03
N LYS A 118 -14.89 -14.83 21.90
CA LYS A 118 -15.87 -14.66 23.00
C LYS A 118 -15.53 -15.54 24.21
N ASP A 119 -15.14 -16.79 23.97
CA ASP A 119 -14.67 -17.70 25.02
C ASP A 119 -13.42 -17.13 25.72
N ALA A 120 -12.48 -16.56 24.95
CA ALA A 120 -11.28 -15.94 25.50
C ALA A 120 -11.60 -14.70 26.34
N GLN A 121 -12.51 -13.83 25.89
CA GLN A 121 -13.02 -12.70 26.66
C GLN A 121 -13.60 -13.18 28.00
N LYS A 122 -14.46 -14.19 27.97
CA LYS A 122 -15.05 -14.79 29.18
C LYS A 122 -13.97 -15.33 30.11
N HIS A 123 -13.01 -16.11 29.62
CA HIS A 123 -11.91 -16.66 30.42
C HIS A 123 -11.09 -15.55 31.12
N ILE A 124 -10.81 -14.45 30.41
CA ILE A 124 -10.08 -13.31 30.96
C ILE A 124 -10.90 -12.62 32.05
N LEU A 125 -12.19 -12.36 31.80
CA LEU A 125 -13.05 -11.67 32.77
C LEU A 125 -13.31 -12.52 34.02
N GLU A 126 -13.47 -13.83 33.89
CA GLU A 126 -13.58 -14.76 35.02
C GLU A 126 -12.33 -14.72 35.89
N ALA A 127 -11.15 -14.88 35.28
CA ALA A 127 -9.87 -14.82 35.99
C ALA A 127 -9.63 -13.45 36.65
N HIS A 128 -10.06 -12.37 36.00
CA HIS A 128 -9.95 -11.02 36.53
C HIS A 128 -10.89 -10.78 37.71
N ALA A 129 -12.14 -11.25 37.63
CA ALA A 129 -13.13 -11.15 38.70
C ALA A 129 -12.68 -11.91 39.96
N GLU A 130 -12.10 -13.10 39.79
CA GLU A 130 -11.50 -13.87 40.88
C GLU A 130 -10.34 -13.12 41.54
N ARG A 131 -9.45 -12.52 40.73
CA ARG A 131 -8.34 -11.71 41.25
C ARG A 131 -8.84 -10.48 42.00
N LEU A 132 -9.79 -9.72 41.43
CA LEU A 132 -10.37 -8.55 42.08
C LEU A 132 -11.06 -8.91 43.40
N THR A 133 -11.76 -10.04 43.44
CA THR A 133 -12.36 -10.57 44.69
C THR A 133 -11.29 -10.85 45.75
N ARG A 134 -10.17 -11.49 45.37
CA ARG A 134 -9.05 -11.70 46.30
C ARG A 134 -8.48 -10.38 46.82
N GLU A 135 -8.30 -9.40 45.95
CA GLU A 135 -7.77 -8.08 46.31
C GLU A 135 -8.72 -7.28 47.21
N THR A 136 -10.03 -7.33 46.98
CA THR A 136 -11.01 -6.67 47.85
C THR A 136 -11.11 -7.37 49.22
N CYS A 137 -11.02 -8.71 49.26
CA CYS A 137 -10.95 -9.46 50.51
C CYS A 137 -9.71 -9.11 51.34
N LEU A 138 -8.54 -8.98 50.71
CA LEU A 138 -7.30 -8.60 51.39
C LEU A 138 -7.37 -7.17 51.96
N ARG A 139 -8.03 -6.24 51.27
CA ARG A 139 -8.18 -4.85 51.71
C ARG A 139 -9.22 -4.66 52.83
N ALA A 140 -10.22 -5.53 52.94
CA ALA A 140 -11.31 -5.39 53.90
C ALA A 140 -10.90 -5.68 55.37
N GLY A 141 -9.78 -6.36 55.60
CA GLY A 141 -9.35 -6.75 56.95
C GLY A 141 -10.35 -7.67 57.66
N THR A 142 -10.02 -8.13 58.87
CA THR A 142 -10.78 -9.13 59.66
C THR A 142 -12.16 -8.66 60.16
N HIS A 143 -12.66 -7.50 59.76
CA HIS A 143 -13.99 -7.03 60.15
C HIS A 143 -15.08 -7.70 59.30
N ARG A 144 -16.08 -8.26 60.01
CA ARG A 144 -17.19 -9.14 59.55
C ARG A 144 -18.15 -8.57 58.49
N GLN A 145 -17.75 -7.64 57.63
CA GLN A 145 -18.50 -7.34 56.41
C GLN A 145 -17.95 -8.21 55.28
N ALA A 146 -18.73 -9.23 54.89
CA ALA A 146 -18.42 -10.11 53.77
C ALA A 146 -18.04 -9.28 52.54
N SER A 147 -16.76 -9.30 52.16
CA SER A 147 -16.27 -8.55 51.01
C SER A 147 -17.07 -9.01 49.79
N LYS A 148 -17.78 -8.08 49.14
CA LYS A 148 -18.65 -8.42 48.00
C LYS A 148 -17.81 -9.08 46.90
N LYS A 149 -18.17 -10.31 46.54
CA LYS A 149 -17.56 -11.05 45.42
C LYS A 149 -17.77 -10.26 44.13
N VAL A 150 -16.69 -9.97 43.41
CA VAL A 150 -16.75 -9.34 42.10
C VAL A 150 -17.12 -10.41 41.06
N THR A 151 -18.10 -10.13 40.23
CA THR A 151 -18.56 -11.03 39.16
C THR A 151 -18.17 -10.49 37.79
N VAL A 152 -18.20 -11.36 36.76
CA VAL A 152 -18.03 -10.93 35.35
C VAL A 152 -19.05 -9.86 34.97
N LYS A 153 -20.31 -10.03 35.41
CA LYS A 153 -21.38 -9.06 35.21
C LYS A 153 -21.06 -7.69 35.81
N ASP A 154 -20.42 -7.65 36.97
CA ASP A 154 -19.98 -6.37 37.56
C ASP A 154 -18.95 -5.66 36.68
N ILE A 155 -18.05 -6.40 36.02
CA ILE A 155 -17.05 -5.83 35.11
C ILE A 155 -17.70 -5.35 33.79
N GLU A 156 -18.63 -6.13 33.24
CA GLU A 156 -19.32 -5.80 31.99
C GLU A 156 -20.24 -4.58 32.14
N GLU A 157 -20.95 -4.48 33.25
CA GLU A 157 -21.83 -3.35 33.60
C GLU A 157 -21.06 -2.14 34.17
N GLY A 158 -19.72 -2.20 34.23
CA GLY A 158 -18.87 -1.10 34.68
C GLY A 158 -18.87 -0.83 36.19
N ARG A 159 -19.44 -1.74 37.00
CA ARG A 159 -19.36 -1.71 38.47
C ARG A 159 -17.99 -2.14 39.00
N ALA A 160 -17.18 -2.81 38.18
CA ALA A 160 -15.80 -3.18 38.46
C ALA A 160 -14.90 -2.88 37.23
N PRO A 161 -13.60 -2.59 37.43
CA PRO A 161 -12.71 -2.27 36.31
C PRO A 161 -12.43 -3.49 35.44
N ARG A 162 -12.11 -3.22 34.17
CA ARG A 162 -11.60 -4.24 33.23
C ARG A 162 -10.09 -4.44 33.41
N PRO A 163 -9.53 -5.58 32.94
CA PRO A 163 -8.09 -5.77 32.87
C PRO A 163 -7.43 -4.68 32.03
N LYS A 164 -6.41 -4.01 32.58
CA LYS A 164 -5.64 -2.97 31.91
C LYS A 164 -4.36 -3.53 31.30
N VAL A 165 -4.17 -3.34 30.00
CA VAL A 165 -2.98 -3.78 29.26
C VAL A 165 -2.28 -2.57 28.65
N LEU A 166 -0.99 -2.43 28.92
CA LEU A 166 -0.14 -1.37 28.37
C LEU A 166 0.82 -1.94 27.32
N ASP A 167 0.89 -1.29 26.17
CA ASP A 167 2.05 -1.31 25.29
C ASP A 167 2.69 0.09 25.28
N MET A 168 3.94 0.17 25.75
CA MET A 168 4.69 1.42 25.86
C MET A 168 5.61 1.71 24.66
N PHE A 169 5.60 0.83 23.67
CA PHE A 169 6.28 0.94 22.38
C PHE A 169 5.33 0.48 21.27
N ALA A 170 4.12 1.06 21.26
CA ALA A 170 2.98 0.48 20.57
C ALA A 170 3.07 0.50 19.04
N GLY A 171 3.86 1.41 18.45
CA GLY A 171 4.18 1.43 17.03
C GLY A 171 2.96 1.42 16.12
N GLY A 172 2.66 0.25 15.53
CA GLY A 172 1.50 0.07 14.64
C GLY A 172 0.19 -0.30 15.36
N GLY A 173 0.20 -0.45 16.69
CA GLY A 173 -0.97 -0.74 17.51
C GLY A 173 -1.42 -2.20 17.58
N ALA A 174 -0.60 -3.16 17.12
CA ALA A 174 -1.01 -4.58 17.03
C ALA A 174 -1.35 -5.22 18.40
N ILE A 175 -0.53 -4.98 19.43
CA ILE A 175 -0.76 -5.53 20.78
C ILE A 175 -1.99 -4.89 21.44
N PRO A 176 -2.12 -3.55 21.49
CA PRO A 176 -3.32 -2.90 22.02
C PRO A 176 -4.61 -3.29 21.27
N LEU A 177 -4.56 -3.49 19.95
CA LEU A 177 -5.73 -3.89 19.17
C LEU A 177 -6.25 -5.27 19.59
N GLU A 178 -5.34 -6.23 19.80
CA GLU A 178 -5.72 -7.56 20.26
C GLU A 178 -6.13 -7.56 21.74
N ALA A 179 -5.59 -6.66 22.57
CA ALA A 179 -6.10 -6.43 23.91
C ALA A 179 -7.55 -5.92 23.90
N LEU A 180 -7.89 -4.95 23.03
CA LEU A 180 -9.28 -4.51 22.82
C LEU A 180 -10.16 -5.66 22.34
N ARG A 181 -9.68 -6.45 21.36
CA ARG A 181 -10.40 -7.63 20.82
C ARG A 181 -10.73 -8.65 21.91
N LEU A 182 -9.85 -8.80 22.89
CA LEU A 182 -10.00 -9.69 24.04
C LEU A 182 -10.75 -9.05 25.21
N GLY A 183 -11.33 -7.85 25.03
CA GLY A 183 -12.15 -7.18 26.02
C GLY A 183 -11.37 -6.49 27.14
N CYS A 184 -10.08 -6.25 26.96
CA CYS A 184 -9.27 -5.48 27.91
C CYS A 184 -9.44 -3.97 27.69
N GLU A 185 -9.07 -3.20 28.69
CA GLU A 185 -8.82 -1.76 28.55
C GLU A 185 -7.38 -1.58 28.06
N ALA A 186 -7.21 -1.12 26.83
CA ALA A 186 -5.91 -1.04 26.18
C ALA A 186 -5.31 0.36 26.26
N TYR A 187 -4.01 0.43 26.55
CA TYR A 187 -3.23 1.65 26.64
C TYR A 187 -2.05 1.54 25.68
N ALA A 188 -1.85 2.56 24.85
CA ALA A 188 -0.81 2.63 23.83
C ALA A 188 -0.02 3.94 23.99
N LEU A 189 1.31 3.82 23.96
CA LEU A 189 2.23 4.94 23.94
C LEU A 189 3.26 4.72 22.84
N ASP A 190 3.50 5.77 22.05
CA ASP A 190 4.66 5.83 21.16
C ASP A 190 5.19 7.27 21.08
N LEU A 191 6.51 7.41 20.91
CA LEU A 191 7.16 8.71 20.76
C LEU A 191 6.96 9.28 19.36
N ASN A 192 6.94 8.40 18.36
CA ASN A 192 6.98 8.76 16.97
C ASN A 192 5.60 9.28 16.53
N PRO A 193 5.49 10.51 16.01
CA PRO A 193 4.21 11.07 15.58
C PRO A 193 3.56 10.25 14.46
N VAL A 194 4.34 9.58 13.59
CA VAL A 194 3.79 8.71 12.56
C VAL A 194 3.12 7.48 13.19
N ALA A 195 3.78 6.82 14.15
CA ALA A 195 3.18 5.72 14.92
C ALA A 195 1.90 6.16 15.62
N HIS A 196 1.96 7.31 16.32
CA HIS A 196 0.82 7.85 17.04
C HIS A 196 -0.40 8.07 16.12
N ILE A 197 -0.20 8.64 14.93
CA ILE A 197 -1.29 8.82 13.95
C ILE A 197 -1.84 7.46 13.48
N ILE A 198 -0.99 6.46 13.25
CA ILE A 198 -1.42 5.10 12.92
C ILE A 198 -2.24 4.48 14.06
N GLU A 199 -1.82 4.70 15.32
CA GLU A 199 -2.53 4.23 16.51
C GLU A 199 -3.93 4.87 16.64
N LEU A 200 -4.08 6.15 16.30
CA LEU A 200 -5.42 6.77 16.25
C LEU A 200 -6.31 6.07 15.21
N CYS A 201 -5.78 5.79 14.02
CA CYS A 201 -6.48 5.11 12.94
C CYS A 201 -6.76 3.63 13.21
N THR A 202 -6.04 2.99 14.13
CA THR A 202 -6.18 1.55 14.43
C THR A 202 -6.97 1.30 15.73
N LEU A 203 -6.77 2.12 16.75
CA LEU A 203 -7.21 1.87 18.12
C LEU A 203 -8.28 2.84 18.63
N VAL A 204 -8.45 4.00 17.99
CA VAL A 204 -9.35 5.05 18.47
C VAL A 204 -10.50 5.27 17.52
N TYR A 205 -10.23 5.73 16.29
CA TYR A 205 -11.27 6.16 15.38
C TYR A 205 -12.23 5.04 14.94
N PRO A 206 -11.75 3.85 14.54
CA PRO A 206 -12.66 2.76 14.20
C PRO A 206 -13.54 2.33 15.37
N GLN A 207 -13.04 2.37 16.61
CA GLN A 207 -13.83 1.94 17.77
C GLN A 207 -14.86 2.99 18.19
N LYS A 208 -14.58 4.28 17.97
CA LYS A 208 -15.50 5.38 18.31
C LYS A 208 -16.56 5.60 17.24
N TYR A 209 -16.19 5.48 15.98
CA TYR A 209 -16.99 5.95 14.85
C TYR A 209 -17.31 4.85 13.83
N GLY A 210 -16.86 3.61 14.06
CA GLY A 210 -17.06 2.49 13.13
C GLY A 210 -18.52 2.22 12.82
N LYS A 211 -19.40 2.34 13.82
CA LYS A 211 -20.85 2.20 13.67
C LYS A 211 -21.56 3.56 13.77
N PRO A 212 -22.67 3.75 13.05
CA PRO A 212 -23.59 4.85 13.32
C PRO A 212 -24.12 4.77 14.76
N ASP A 213 -23.93 5.82 15.57
CA ASP A 213 -24.62 5.96 16.84
C ASP A 213 -25.79 6.94 16.66
N PRO A 214 -27.05 6.46 16.67
CA PRO A 214 -28.21 7.32 16.50
C PRO A 214 -28.43 8.30 17.67
N ASN A 215 -27.74 8.11 18.81
CA ASN A 215 -27.90 8.93 20.01
C ASN A 215 -26.76 9.94 20.24
N ALA A 216 -25.68 9.88 19.46
CA ALA A 216 -24.55 10.78 19.59
C ALA A 216 -24.87 12.15 18.98
N ARG A 217 -24.99 13.18 19.82
CA ARG A 217 -25.12 14.59 19.38
C ARG A 217 -23.85 14.98 18.60
N GLY A 218 -24.01 15.38 17.34
CA GLY A 218 -22.89 15.73 16.43
C GLY A 218 -22.61 14.67 15.35
N MET A 219 -23.18 13.46 15.46
CA MET A 219 -23.19 12.45 14.37
C MET A 219 -24.34 12.65 13.39
N THR A 220 -25.06 13.76 13.53
CA THR A 220 -26.00 14.29 12.56
C THR A 220 -25.23 15.31 11.72
N GLY A 221 -24.93 15.01 10.46
CA GLY A 221 -24.61 16.09 9.52
C GLY A 221 -25.72 17.14 9.51
N PRO A 222 -25.52 18.32 8.88
CA PRO A 222 -26.59 19.28 8.76
C PRO A 222 -27.81 18.56 8.18
N PRO A 223 -29.04 18.76 8.73
CA PRO A 223 -30.21 18.14 8.15
C PRO A 223 -30.22 18.50 6.68
N ALA A 224 -30.22 17.49 5.80
CA ALA A 224 -30.41 17.74 4.39
C ALA A 224 -31.67 18.60 4.24
N PRO A 225 -31.68 19.61 3.34
CA PRO A 225 -32.86 20.43 3.15
C PRO A 225 -34.06 19.51 2.94
N GLN A 226 -35.04 19.62 3.84
CA GLN A 226 -36.21 18.75 3.87
C GLN A 226 -36.99 18.96 2.57
N ARG A 227 -36.95 17.96 1.69
CA ARG A 227 -37.59 17.94 0.37
C ARG A 227 -38.66 16.87 0.39
N TYR A 228 -39.78 17.14 -0.26
CA TYR A 228 -40.87 16.20 -0.44
C TYR A 228 -41.07 15.96 -1.92
N TRP A 229 -41.39 14.73 -2.29
CA TRP A 229 -41.61 14.33 -3.66
C TRP A 229 -43.02 13.80 -3.83
N VAL A 230 -43.68 14.23 -4.90
CA VAL A 230 -44.81 13.49 -5.47
C VAL A 230 -44.29 12.63 -6.59
N TYR A 231 -44.71 11.39 -6.69
CA TYR A 231 -44.23 10.45 -7.69
C TYR A 231 -45.33 9.59 -8.27
N VAL A 232 -45.09 9.10 -9.49
CA VAL A 232 -46.00 8.22 -10.23
C VAL A 232 -45.23 7.01 -10.73
N ILE A 233 -45.73 5.81 -10.41
CA ILE A 233 -45.19 4.53 -10.87
C ILE A 233 -46.18 3.91 -11.84
N ARG A 234 -45.69 3.41 -12.97
CA ARG A 234 -46.46 2.57 -13.89
C ARG A 234 -46.34 1.11 -13.44
N CYS A 235 -47.49 0.48 -13.24
CA CYS A 235 -47.59 -0.93 -12.91
C CYS A 235 -47.78 -1.79 -14.17
N ASN A 236 -47.66 -3.11 -14.00
CA ASN A 236 -47.73 -4.07 -15.10
C ASN A 236 -49.11 -4.20 -15.74
N ASP A 237 -50.15 -3.81 -15.02
CA ASP A 237 -51.55 -3.74 -15.50
C ASP A 237 -51.88 -2.40 -16.17
N GLU A 238 -50.86 -1.59 -16.50
CA GLU A 238 -50.98 -0.23 -17.05
C GLU A 238 -51.60 0.81 -16.11
N SER A 239 -51.84 0.45 -14.85
CA SER A 239 -52.30 1.41 -13.84
C SER A 239 -51.17 2.34 -13.40
N PHE A 240 -51.55 3.54 -12.95
CA PHE A 240 -50.63 4.52 -12.37
C PHE A 240 -50.83 4.59 -10.86
N TYR A 241 -49.79 4.25 -10.09
CA TYR A 241 -49.74 4.50 -8.66
C TYR A 241 -49.21 5.91 -8.42
N ILE A 242 -49.95 6.72 -7.69
CA ILE A 242 -49.60 8.10 -7.34
C ILE A 242 -49.40 8.17 -5.84
N GLY A 243 -48.23 8.64 -5.40
CA GLY A 243 -47.89 8.79 -3.99
C GLY A 243 -47.02 10.00 -3.74
N GLN A 244 -46.84 10.32 -2.46
CA GLN A 244 -45.83 11.27 -2.01
C GLN A 244 -44.87 10.62 -1.01
N THR A 245 -43.66 11.14 -0.89
CA THR A 245 -42.64 10.68 0.05
C THR A 245 -41.59 11.75 0.31
N ASP A 246 -40.91 11.66 1.45
CA ASP A 246 -39.68 12.35 1.80
C ASP A 246 -38.40 11.58 1.37
N ASN A 247 -38.53 10.42 0.74
CA ASN A 247 -37.42 9.69 0.12
C ASN A 247 -37.88 8.88 -1.09
N LEU A 248 -37.69 9.43 -2.28
CA LEU A 248 -38.11 8.82 -3.54
C LEU A 248 -37.40 7.49 -3.83
N VAL A 249 -36.11 7.38 -3.50
CA VAL A 249 -35.28 6.19 -3.78
C VAL A 249 -35.73 5.02 -2.91
N ARG A 250 -35.74 5.20 -1.58
CA ARG A 250 -36.19 4.18 -0.63
C ARG A 250 -37.61 3.72 -0.96
N ARG A 251 -38.50 4.68 -1.25
CA ARG A 251 -39.90 4.38 -1.52
C ARG A 251 -40.08 3.56 -2.80
N TYR A 252 -39.33 3.89 -3.87
CA TYR A 252 -39.34 3.10 -5.09
C TYR A 252 -38.81 1.67 -4.86
N GLU A 253 -37.73 1.51 -4.08
CA GLU A 253 -37.22 0.18 -3.71
C GLU A 253 -38.21 -0.64 -2.88
N ASP A 254 -38.96 0.00 -1.96
CA ASP A 254 -40.03 -0.66 -1.20
C ASP A 254 -41.17 -1.14 -2.12
N HIS A 255 -41.51 -0.37 -3.16
CA HIS A 255 -42.45 -0.80 -4.19
C HIS A 255 -41.91 -2.01 -4.98
N CYS A 256 -40.66 -1.94 -5.47
CA CYS A 256 -40.03 -3.02 -6.24
C CYS A 256 -39.82 -4.31 -5.43
N SER A 257 -39.59 -4.19 -4.12
CA SER A 257 -39.43 -5.33 -3.21
C SER A 257 -40.75 -5.88 -2.67
N GLY A 258 -41.89 -5.34 -3.10
CA GLY A 258 -43.22 -5.84 -2.74
C GLY A 258 -43.69 -5.49 -1.32
N LYS A 259 -43.08 -4.49 -0.67
CA LYS A 259 -43.47 -4.07 0.69
C LYS A 259 -44.69 -3.14 0.73
N VAL A 260 -45.15 -2.65 -0.42
CA VAL A 260 -46.34 -1.78 -0.52
C VAL A 260 -47.51 -2.57 -1.12
N GLU A 261 -48.58 -2.72 -0.34
CA GLU A 261 -49.76 -3.57 -0.62
C GLU A 261 -50.39 -3.36 -2.01
N TRP A 262 -50.50 -2.10 -2.44
CA TRP A 262 -51.07 -1.80 -3.77
C TRP A 262 -50.16 -2.33 -4.89
N THR A 263 -48.88 -1.98 -4.87
CA THR A 263 -47.95 -2.35 -5.96
C THR A 263 -47.46 -3.79 -5.87
N SER A 264 -47.52 -4.43 -4.70
CA SER A 264 -47.22 -5.87 -4.59
C SER A 264 -48.19 -6.71 -5.44
N THR A 265 -49.44 -6.27 -5.54
CA THR A 265 -50.48 -6.93 -6.32
C THR A 265 -50.41 -6.57 -7.81
N HIS A 266 -50.09 -5.31 -8.13
CA HIS A 266 -50.11 -4.79 -9.51
C HIS A 266 -48.73 -4.81 -10.22
N LYS A 267 -47.65 -5.17 -9.50
CA LYS A 267 -46.24 -5.27 -9.93
C LYS A 267 -45.69 -3.98 -10.57
N PRO A 268 -44.85 -3.19 -9.87
CA PRO A 268 -44.32 -1.95 -10.42
C PRO A 268 -43.32 -2.24 -11.56
N ILE A 269 -43.43 -1.52 -12.66
CA ILE A 269 -42.50 -1.59 -13.80
C ILE A 269 -41.49 -0.44 -13.73
N GLU A 270 -41.98 0.80 -13.70
CA GLU A 270 -41.12 1.98 -13.92
C GLU A 270 -41.64 3.19 -13.14
N LEU A 271 -40.71 3.99 -12.61
CA LEU A 271 -40.98 5.32 -12.08
C LEU A 271 -41.11 6.32 -13.25
N ILE A 272 -42.33 6.75 -13.56
CA ILE A 272 -42.61 7.51 -14.79
C ILE A 272 -42.68 9.03 -14.60
N HIS A 273 -42.87 9.52 -13.36
CA HIS A 273 -42.96 10.95 -13.05
C HIS A 273 -42.61 11.23 -11.59
N TRP A 274 -41.98 12.37 -11.32
CA TRP A 274 -41.82 12.91 -9.96
C TRP A 274 -41.71 14.44 -9.97
N GLU A 275 -42.13 15.08 -8.89
CA GLU A 275 -42.06 16.53 -8.66
C GLU A 275 -41.52 16.79 -7.26
N GLU A 276 -40.58 17.74 -7.11
CA GLU A 276 -39.98 18.12 -5.83
C GLU A 276 -40.65 19.36 -5.24
N PHE A 277 -40.91 19.33 -3.93
CA PHE A 277 -41.54 20.38 -3.14
C PHE A 277 -40.73 20.68 -1.87
N LYS A 278 -40.82 21.93 -1.39
CA LYS A 278 -40.12 22.36 -0.17
C LYS A 278 -40.89 22.01 1.09
N THR A 279 -42.21 21.84 1.00
CA THR A 279 -43.09 21.53 2.13
C THR A 279 -43.94 20.29 1.86
N ARG A 280 -44.38 19.61 2.93
CA ARG A 280 -45.20 18.40 2.81
C ARG A 280 -46.59 18.76 2.31
N GLU A 281 -47.10 19.91 2.74
CA GLU A 281 -48.41 20.44 2.40
C GLU A 281 -48.54 20.65 0.88
N GLU A 282 -47.51 21.21 0.24
CA GLU A 282 -47.46 21.36 -1.23
C GLU A 282 -47.45 20.00 -1.95
N ALA A 283 -46.65 19.05 -1.48
CA ALA A 283 -46.60 17.71 -2.06
C ALA A 283 -47.94 16.97 -1.90
N VAL A 284 -48.57 17.06 -0.73
CA VAL A 284 -49.90 16.45 -0.49
C VAL A 284 -50.97 17.10 -1.36
N ALA A 285 -50.98 18.42 -1.49
CA ALA A 285 -51.92 19.12 -2.37
C ALA A 285 -51.76 18.66 -3.83
N ARG A 286 -50.52 18.52 -4.30
CA ARG A 286 -50.23 18.04 -5.64
C ARG A 286 -50.59 16.57 -5.84
N GLU A 287 -50.30 15.70 -4.88
CA GLU A 287 -50.73 14.29 -4.92
C GLU A 287 -52.25 14.17 -5.03
N GLN A 288 -52.99 14.95 -4.24
CA GLN A 288 -54.46 15.00 -4.28
C GLN A 288 -54.97 15.49 -5.63
N GLU A 289 -54.36 16.54 -6.20
CA GLU A 289 -54.69 17.05 -7.53
C GLU A 289 -54.53 15.96 -8.60
N LEU A 290 -53.39 15.26 -8.61
CA LEU A 290 -53.12 14.18 -9.57
C LEU A 290 -54.06 12.99 -9.39
N LYS A 291 -54.57 12.76 -8.17
CA LYS A 291 -55.58 11.71 -7.87
C LYS A 291 -57.00 12.09 -8.30
N THR A 292 -57.27 13.35 -8.66
CA THR A 292 -58.58 13.75 -9.19
C THR A 292 -58.85 13.16 -10.58
N GLY A 293 -60.13 13.12 -11.00
CA GLY A 293 -60.50 12.67 -12.35
C GLY A 293 -59.88 13.51 -13.48
N PHE A 294 -59.63 14.80 -13.23
CA PHE A 294 -58.92 15.68 -14.17
C PHE A 294 -57.41 15.40 -14.18
N GLY A 295 -56.79 15.26 -12.99
CA GLY A 295 -55.37 14.95 -12.83
C GLY A 295 -54.96 13.62 -13.46
N ARG A 296 -55.76 12.56 -13.29
CA ARG A 296 -55.52 11.25 -13.92
C ARG A 296 -55.62 11.30 -15.45
N LYS A 297 -56.60 12.04 -15.99
CA LYS A 297 -56.73 12.26 -17.45
C LYS A 297 -55.55 13.04 -18.01
N TRP A 298 -55.08 14.04 -17.26
CA TRP A 298 -53.88 14.78 -17.61
C TRP A 298 -52.64 13.88 -17.63
N LEU A 299 -52.38 13.08 -16.58
CA LEU A 299 -51.25 12.14 -16.53
C LEU A 299 -51.25 11.17 -17.72
N LYS A 300 -52.40 10.59 -18.04
CA LYS A 300 -52.54 9.67 -19.18
C LYS A 300 -52.23 10.37 -20.51
N ARG A 301 -52.77 11.58 -20.72
CA ARG A 301 -52.49 12.36 -21.93
C ARG A 301 -51.01 12.73 -22.08
N GLU A 302 -50.34 13.10 -20.99
CA GLU A 302 -48.92 13.46 -21.02
C GLU A 302 -48.01 12.24 -21.21
N TRP A 303 -48.41 11.08 -20.69
CA TRP A 303 -47.76 9.79 -20.96
C TRP A 303 -47.88 9.39 -22.43
N ASP A 304 -49.11 9.37 -22.96
CA ASP A 304 -49.41 8.97 -24.35
C ASP A 304 -48.70 9.90 -25.36
N ALA A 305 -48.49 11.17 -25.00
CA ALA A 305 -47.74 12.12 -25.81
C ALA A 305 -46.21 12.04 -25.65
N GLY A 306 -45.68 11.12 -24.84
CA GLY A 306 -44.25 10.96 -24.55
C GLY A 306 -43.64 12.13 -23.76
N ARG A 307 -44.45 13.06 -23.24
CA ARG A 307 -43.99 14.31 -22.61
C ARG A 307 -43.54 14.12 -21.17
N LEU A 308 -44.03 13.09 -20.48
CA LEU A 308 -43.50 12.71 -19.15
C LEU A 308 -42.04 12.21 -19.24
N ALA A 309 -41.66 11.58 -20.36
CA ALA A 309 -40.27 11.20 -20.62
C ALA A 309 -39.35 12.40 -20.90
N LEU A 310 -39.89 13.44 -21.55
CA LEU A 310 -39.16 14.67 -21.91
C LEU A 310 -38.93 15.64 -20.73
N ARG A 311 -39.73 15.56 -19.66
CA ARG A 311 -39.54 16.37 -18.43
C ARG A 311 -38.42 15.84 -17.51
N GLN A 312 -37.78 14.73 -17.89
CA GLN A 312 -36.69 14.05 -17.17
C GLN A 312 -35.33 14.72 -17.41
N ALA A 313 -35.22 16.04 -17.23
CA ALA A 313 -33.97 16.77 -17.45
C ALA A 313 -32.94 16.48 -16.34
N GLY A 314 -32.37 15.27 -16.34
CA GLY A 314 -31.27 14.87 -15.47
C GLY A 314 -30.80 13.45 -15.80
N PRO A 315 -29.49 13.17 -15.67
CA PRO A 315 -28.96 11.82 -15.85
C PRO A 315 -29.67 10.84 -14.89
N LYS A 316 -29.97 9.64 -15.39
CA LYS A 316 -30.50 8.54 -14.59
C LYS A 316 -29.36 7.60 -14.18
N ASN A 317 -29.43 7.00 -13.00
CA ASN A 317 -28.52 5.92 -12.62
C ASN A 317 -28.92 4.59 -13.28
N ASP A 318 -28.12 3.56 -13.05
CA ASP A 318 -28.31 2.20 -13.58
C ASP A 318 -29.67 1.57 -13.18
N LYS A 319 -30.36 2.16 -12.19
CA LYS A 319 -31.68 1.75 -11.69
C LYS A 319 -32.84 2.58 -12.26
N GLY A 320 -32.59 3.49 -13.19
CA GLY A 320 -33.63 4.34 -13.81
C GLY A 320 -34.09 5.52 -12.95
N LEU A 321 -33.43 5.79 -11.82
CA LEU A 321 -33.71 6.89 -10.90
C LEU A 321 -32.87 8.13 -11.24
N PRO A 322 -33.30 9.35 -10.89
CA PRO A 322 -32.48 10.55 -11.04
C PRO A 322 -31.14 10.41 -10.30
N ALA A 323 -30.01 10.60 -11.02
CA ALA A 323 -28.67 10.51 -10.45
C ALA A 323 -28.41 11.56 -9.35
N SER A 324 -29.17 12.66 -9.33
CA SER A 324 -29.13 13.69 -8.29
C SER A 324 -29.69 13.24 -6.92
N LEU A 325 -30.32 12.06 -6.85
CA LEU A 325 -30.93 11.52 -5.63
C LEU A 325 -30.06 10.48 -4.92
N GLU A 326 -28.96 10.02 -5.52
CA GLU A 326 -27.99 9.16 -4.82
C GLU A 326 -27.23 9.97 -3.76
N GLY A 327 -27.39 9.59 -2.49
CA GLY A 327 -26.62 10.16 -1.37
C GLY A 327 -27.27 11.32 -0.62
N LEU A 328 -28.55 11.64 -0.85
CA LEU A 328 -29.30 12.59 -0.03
C LEU A 328 -29.89 11.89 1.21
N ALA A 329 -29.47 12.29 2.41
CA ALA A 329 -30.04 11.78 3.67
C ALA A 329 -31.42 12.39 3.98
N GLN A 330 -32.25 11.66 4.72
CA GLN A 330 -33.61 12.10 5.07
C GLN A 330 -33.67 13.03 6.30
N PRO A 331 -34.77 13.77 6.47
CA PRO A 331 -35.06 14.48 7.72
C PRO A 331 -35.20 13.47 8.87
N GLY A 332 -34.27 13.51 9.83
CA GLY A 332 -34.25 12.62 10.98
C GLY A 332 -33.48 11.30 10.79
N GLU A 333 -32.91 11.04 9.61
CA GLU A 333 -31.89 9.98 9.43
C GLU A 333 -30.49 10.60 9.55
N THR A 334 -29.58 9.91 10.22
CA THR A 334 -28.17 10.32 10.28
C THR A 334 -27.54 10.18 8.89
N THR A 335 -26.92 11.24 8.36
CA THR A 335 -26.07 11.16 7.15
C THR A 335 -24.85 10.27 7.37
N TRP A 336 -24.48 10.05 8.63
CA TRP A 336 -23.30 9.30 9.04
C TRP A 336 -23.49 7.79 8.90
N GLY A 337 -22.89 7.20 7.87
CA GLY A 337 -22.92 5.76 7.59
C GLY A 337 -21.97 4.90 8.45
N GLY A 338 -21.21 5.52 9.34
CA GLY A 338 -20.07 4.89 10.01
C GLY A 338 -18.76 5.25 9.31
N LEU A 339 -17.64 5.15 10.03
CA LEU A 339 -16.35 5.69 9.59
C LEU A 339 -15.88 5.13 8.24
N ALA A 340 -16.11 3.85 7.98
CA ALA A 340 -15.74 3.24 6.70
C ALA A 340 -16.58 3.79 5.53
N GLU A 341 -17.87 4.05 5.74
CA GLU A 341 -18.73 4.62 4.70
C GLU A 341 -18.37 6.08 4.43
N GLU A 342 -18.09 6.85 5.48
CA GLU A 342 -17.67 8.25 5.38
C GLU A 342 -16.33 8.39 4.65
N VAL A 343 -15.32 7.62 5.05
CA VAL A 343 -14.02 7.67 4.38
C VAL A 343 -14.12 7.18 2.94
N ARG A 344 -15.01 6.22 2.64
CA ARG A 344 -15.28 5.79 1.26
C ARG A 344 -15.90 6.92 0.45
N TYR A 345 -16.94 7.55 0.98
CA TYR A 345 -17.66 8.64 0.31
C TYR A 345 -16.73 9.83 0.02
N TRP A 346 -16.10 10.36 1.07
CA TRP A 346 -15.18 11.49 0.94
C TRP A 346 -13.90 11.13 0.21
N GLY A 347 -13.41 9.90 0.36
CA GLY A 347 -12.30 9.38 -0.43
C GLY A 347 -12.62 9.38 -1.94
N ASN A 348 -13.79 8.91 -2.34
CA ASN A 348 -14.23 8.97 -3.74
C ASN A 348 -14.38 10.41 -4.22
N TRP A 349 -14.86 11.32 -3.38
CA TRP A 349 -14.90 12.75 -3.68
C TRP A 349 -13.50 13.33 -3.92
N VAL A 350 -12.54 13.02 -3.04
CA VAL A 350 -11.13 13.43 -3.19
C VAL A 350 -10.56 12.88 -4.49
N LEU A 351 -10.76 11.59 -4.77
CA LEU A 351 -10.28 10.95 -6.00
C LEU A 351 -10.87 11.62 -7.25
N LYS A 352 -12.18 11.94 -7.24
CA LYS A 352 -12.84 12.64 -8.35
C LYS A 352 -12.25 14.03 -8.57
N LYS A 353 -12.05 14.81 -7.50
CA LYS A 353 -11.49 16.17 -7.56
C LYS A 353 -10.04 16.17 -8.03
N VAL A 354 -9.21 15.30 -7.44
CA VAL A 354 -7.81 15.17 -7.86
C VAL A 354 -7.74 14.71 -9.31
N LYS A 355 -8.51 13.69 -9.71
CA LYS A 355 -8.56 13.25 -11.11
C LYS A 355 -8.93 14.39 -12.06
N ALA A 356 -9.97 15.16 -11.76
CA ALA A 356 -10.36 16.31 -12.58
C ALA A 356 -9.23 17.36 -12.73
N GLU A 357 -8.38 17.53 -11.72
CA GLU A 357 -7.26 18.47 -11.80
C GLU A 357 -6.05 17.91 -12.58
N ILE A 358 -5.70 16.62 -12.44
CA ILE A 358 -4.39 16.11 -12.90
C ILE A 358 -4.43 14.87 -13.79
N VAL A 359 -5.60 14.47 -14.29
CA VAL A 359 -5.73 13.31 -15.18
C VAL A 359 -4.97 13.50 -16.50
N ASP A 360 -4.79 14.75 -16.94
CA ASP A 360 -3.99 15.12 -18.11
C ASP A 360 -2.51 14.68 -18.00
N LEU A 361 -2.00 14.50 -16.77
CA LEU A 361 -0.65 13.98 -16.52
C LEU A 361 -0.51 12.49 -16.88
N TYR A 362 -1.62 11.79 -17.02
CA TYR A 362 -1.75 10.36 -17.28
C TYR A 362 -2.71 10.09 -18.46
N PRO A 363 -2.36 10.54 -19.67
CA PRO A 363 -3.23 10.41 -20.84
C PRO A 363 -3.50 8.95 -21.21
N LEU A 364 -4.65 8.71 -21.87
CA LEU A 364 -4.91 7.43 -22.52
C LEU A 364 -3.90 7.19 -23.64
N ILE A 365 -3.46 5.94 -23.80
CA ILE A 365 -2.40 5.57 -24.76
C ILE A 365 -3.04 4.91 -25.99
N PRO A 366 -2.79 5.40 -27.22
CA PRO A 366 -3.28 4.73 -28.43
C PRO A 366 -2.82 3.27 -28.50
N ASP A 367 -3.73 2.36 -28.85
CA ASP A 367 -3.44 0.95 -29.05
C ASP A 367 -2.78 0.72 -30.43
N PRO A 368 -1.50 0.30 -30.49
CA PRO A 368 -0.85 0.02 -31.76
C PRO A 368 -1.52 -1.12 -32.55
N GLU A 369 -2.17 -2.06 -31.86
CA GLU A 369 -2.83 -3.22 -32.47
C GLU A 369 -4.21 -2.89 -33.05
N ALA A 370 -4.83 -1.76 -32.65
CA ALA A 370 -6.08 -1.29 -33.24
C ALA A 370 -5.94 -1.05 -34.76
N LYS A 371 -4.73 -0.70 -35.23
CA LYS A 371 -4.40 -0.56 -36.66
C LYS A 371 -4.51 -1.87 -37.44
N LYS A 372 -4.38 -3.04 -36.80
CA LYS A 372 -4.39 -4.36 -37.47
C LYS A 372 -5.78 -4.96 -37.62
N HIS A 373 -6.77 -4.53 -36.84
CA HIS A 373 -8.08 -5.18 -36.74
C HIS A 373 -9.23 -4.35 -37.36
N GLY A 374 -8.92 -3.28 -38.12
CA GLY A 374 -9.92 -2.50 -38.86
C GLY A 374 -10.96 -1.77 -38.00
N GLY A 375 -10.75 -1.69 -36.68
CA GLY A 375 -11.71 -1.16 -35.71
C GLY A 375 -11.43 0.29 -35.31
N THR A 376 -11.23 1.20 -36.26
CA THR A 376 -10.96 2.63 -35.98
C THR A 376 -12.21 3.52 -36.07
N GLY A 377 -13.41 2.94 -36.11
CA GLY A 377 -14.66 3.71 -36.26
C GLY A 377 -14.83 4.39 -37.64
N PHE A 378 -13.79 4.42 -38.48
CA PHE A 378 -13.90 4.70 -39.90
C PHE A 378 -14.36 3.43 -40.62
N GLN A 379 -15.60 3.43 -41.10
CA GLN A 379 -16.10 2.35 -41.96
C GLN A 379 -15.20 2.26 -43.20
N PRO A 380 -14.57 1.10 -43.49
CA PRO A 380 -13.98 0.88 -44.80
C PRO A 380 -15.09 0.99 -45.84
N VAL A 381 -15.09 2.04 -46.65
CA VAL A 381 -16.00 2.12 -47.78
C VAL A 381 -15.42 1.17 -48.85
N GLU A 382 -15.97 -0.04 -48.93
CA GLU A 382 -15.68 -0.98 -50.03
C GLU A 382 -16.29 -0.44 -51.33
N GLN A 383 -15.67 0.58 -51.94
CA GLN A 383 -16.04 1.09 -53.26
C GLN A 383 -14.83 1.41 -54.13
N ASN A 384 -15.05 1.37 -55.45
CA ASN A 384 -14.03 1.44 -56.50
C ASN A 384 -13.08 2.64 -56.36
N LEU A 385 -11.79 2.34 -56.22
CA LEU A 385 -10.70 3.33 -56.23
C LEU A 385 -10.50 3.88 -57.64
N PHE A 386 -10.82 5.14 -57.87
CA PHE A 386 -10.55 5.84 -59.12
C PHE A 386 -9.13 6.45 -59.09
N LYS A 387 -8.31 6.11 -60.08
CA LYS A 387 -6.93 6.62 -60.18
C LYS A 387 -6.81 7.50 -61.43
N THR A 388 -6.35 8.73 -61.25
CA THR A 388 -5.95 9.61 -62.34
C THR A 388 -4.51 10.06 -62.12
N ARG A 389 -3.80 10.39 -63.21
CA ARG A 389 -2.40 10.82 -63.14
C ARG A 389 -2.18 12.04 -64.02
N ARG A 390 -1.62 13.10 -63.45
CA ARG A 390 -0.93 14.19 -64.17
C ARG A 390 0.55 14.14 -63.82
N ASN A 391 1.14 15.12 -63.12
CA ASN A 391 2.51 14.98 -62.63
C ASN A 391 2.54 14.18 -61.31
N LEU A 392 1.48 14.28 -60.50
CA LEU A 392 1.24 13.48 -59.29
C LEU A 392 0.12 12.44 -59.51
N PRO A 393 0.17 11.30 -58.79
CA PRO A 393 -0.93 10.35 -58.75
C PRO A 393 -2.05 10.84 -57.83
N HIS A 394 -3.28 10.90 -58.34
CA HIS A 394 -4.47 11.30 -57.59
C HIS A 394 -5.39 10.10 -57.42
N TRP A 395 -5.71 9.79 -56.17
CA TRP A 395 -6.52 8.64 -55.81
C TRP A 395 -7.84 9.15 -55.24
N GLN A 396 -8.96 8.76 -55.84
CA GLN A 396 -10.29 9.15 -55.40
C GLN A 396 -11.11 7.93 -54.99
N MET A 397 -11.58 7.96 -53.76
CA MET A 397 -12.48 7.01 -53.12
C MET A 397 -13.64 7.78 -52.48
N GLY A 398 -14.87 7.41 -52.84
CA GLY A 398 -16.09 8.01 -52.29
C GLY A 398 -16.15 7.85 -50.77
N GLY A 399 -16.58 8.90 -50.05
CA GLY A 399 -16.71 8.87 -48.59
C GLY A 399 -15.42 8.91 -47.79
N SER A 400 -14.26 9.01 -48.44
CA SER A 400 -12.98 9.15 -47.75
C SER A 400 -12.71 10.57 -47.29
N THR A 401 -11.97 10.72 -46.19
CA THR A 401 -11.40 12.01 -45.79
C THR A 401 -10.07 12.23 -46.51
N TYR A 402 -9.82 13.45 -46.97
CA TYR A 402 -8.64 13.86 -47.71
C TYR A 402 -7.90 14.97 -46.98
N PHE A 403 -6.58 14.82 -46.90
CA PHE A 403 -5.68 15.92 -46.65
C PHE A 403 -5.24 16.51 -47.99
N VAL A 404 -5.48 17.80 -48.20
CA VAL A 404 -5.17 18.50 -49.45
C VAL A 404 -4.27 19.68 -49.17
N THR A 405 -3.32 19.93 -50.08
CA THR A 405 -2.51 21.14 -50.11
C THR A 405 -2.53 21.74 -51.50
N PHE A 406 -2.79 23.04 -51.63
CA PHE A 406 -2.55 23.77 -52.88
C PHE A 406 -1.84 25.09 -52.60
N ARG A 407 -0.99 25.50 -53.55
CA ARG A 407 -0.07 26.64 -53.38
C ARG A 407 -0.40 27.77 -54.34
N THR A 408 -0.05 28.98 -53.95
CA THR A 408 -0.11 30.14 -54.84
C THR A 408 0.97 30.05 -55.92
N ASN A 409 0.75 30.72 -57.04
CA ASN A 409 1.73 30.84 -58.10
C ASN A 409 2.59 32.11 -57.88
N ALA A 410 3.59 32.01 -57.00
CA ALA A 410 4.50 33.10 -56.65
C ALA A 410 3.79 34.38 -56.17
N LEU A 411 2.66 34.22 -55.46
CA LEU A 411 1.87 35.31 -54.89
C LEU A 411 1.70 35.13 -53.39
N GLU A 412 1.99 36.17 -52.60
CA GLU A 412 1.74 36.16 -51.16
C GLU A 412 0.37 36.77 -50.84
N LEU A 413 -0.42 36.06 -50.03
CA LEU A 413 -1.78 36.42 -49.64
C LEU A 413 -1.77 37.28 -48.37
N GLY A 414 -2.20 38.54 -48.52
CA GLY A 414 -2.52 39.42 -47.39
C GLY A 414 -3.77 38.97 -46.61
N PRO A 415 -4.04 39.56 -45.44
CA PRO A 415 -5.12 39.13 -44.53
C PRO A 415 -6.50 39.00 -45.20
N GLU A 416 -6.91 39.99 -45.99
CA GLU A 416 -8.22 40.03 -46.67
C GLU A 416 -8.30 38.97 -47.78
N ALA A 417 -7.21 38.77 -48.51
CA ALA A 417 -7.13 37.71 -49.51
C ALA A 417 -7.21 36.32 -48.84
N ARG A 418 -6.60 36.14 -47.66
CA ARG A 418 -6.74 34.90 -46.87
C ARG A 418 -8.17 34.67 -46.40
N THR A 419 -8.87 35.71 -45.96
CA THR A 419 -10.29 35.63 -45.58
C THR A 419 -11.16 35.18 -46.76
N ILE A 420 -10.95 35.73 -47.96
CA ILE A 420 -11.66 35.31 -49.18
C ILE A 420 -11.48 33.80 -49.43
N VAL A 421 -10.27 33.28 -49.24
CA VAL A 421 -9.98 31.85 -49.42
C VAL A 421 -10.63 31.00 -48.32
N LEU A 422 -10.53 31.45 -47.08
CA LEU A 422 -11.12 30.77 -45.93
C LEU A 422 -12.63 30.65 -46.07
N ASP A 423 -13.31 31.75 -46.42
CA ASP A 423 -14.75 31.79 -46.62
C ASP A 423 -15.19 30.90 -47.79
N ALA A 424 -14.42 30.88 -48.89
CA ALA A 424 -14.69 29.98 -50.01
C ALA A 424 -14.57 28.50 -49.63
N CYS A 425 -13.65 28.15 -48.72
CA CYS A 425 -13.53 26.79 -48.17
C CYS A 425 -14.68 26.44 -47.22
N ARG A 426 -15.27 27.43 -46.54
CA ARG A 426 -16.40 27.20 -45.62
C ARG A 426 -17.76 27.21 -46.32
N HIS A 427 -17.86 27.85 -47.49
CA HIS A 427 -19.13 28.11 -48.17
C HIS A 427 -19.98 26.88 -48.46
N PHE A 428 -19.36 25.74 -48.80
CA PHE A 428 -20.05 24.49 -49.11
C PHE A 428 -19.86 23.40 -48.04
N ASP A 429 -19.41 23.77 -46.83
CA ASP A 429 -19.33 22.85 -45.71
C ASP A 429 -20.73 22.25 -45.43
N GLU A 430 -20.78 20.94 -45.20
CA GLU A 430 -21.99 20.11 -45.03
C GLU A 430 -22.94 20.06 -46.26
N ILE A 431 -22.60 20.74 -47.36
CA ILE A 431 -23.38 20.72 -48.61
C ILE A 431 -22.68 19.84 -49.64
N ARG A 432 -21.45 20.20 -50.04
CA ARG A 432 -20.66 19.45 -51.05
C ARG A 432 -19.56 18.60 -50.42
N TYR A 433 -19.10 19.00 -49.25
CA TYR A 433 -18.10 18.30 -48.47
C TYR A 433 -18.27 18.68 -47.01
N LYS A 434 -17.86 17.78 -46.12
CA LYS A 434 -17.64 18.08 -44.71
C LYS A 434 -16.22 18.58 -44.51
N LEU A 435 -16.08 19.78 -43.97
CA LEU A 435 -14.80 20.43 -43.67
C LEU A 435 -14.42 20.19 -42.20
N TRP A 436 -13.30 19.51 -41.97
CA TRP A 436 -12.80 19.23 -40.63
C TRP A 436 -11.91 20.35 -40.10
N SER A 437 -10.93 20.78 -40.91
CA SER A 437 -10.02 21.87 -40.59
C SER A 437 -9.38 22.45 -41.85
N VAL A 438 -9.04 23.74 -41.81
CA VAL A 438 -8.32 24.44 -42.87
C VAL A 438 -7.37 25.47 -42.26
N VAL A 439 -6.20 25.61 -42.88
CA VAL A 439 -5.32 26.75 -42.65
C VAL A 439 -4.91 27.37 -43.97
N VAL A 440 -5.16 28.67 -44.10
CA VAL A 440 -4.73 29.52 -45.22
C VAL A 440 -3.46 30.24 -44.77
N MET A 441 -2.33 29.83 -45.34
CA MET A 441 -1.02 30.43 -45.16
C MET A 441 -0.79 31.53 -46.22
N PRO A 442 0.24 32.38 -46.09
CA PRO A 442 0.53 33.40 -47.09
C PRO A 442 0.75 32.86 -48.51
N ASP A 443 1.31 31.66 -48.66
CA ASP A 443 1.70 31.08 -49.96
C ASP A 443 1.00 29.74 -50.28
N HIS A 444 0.22 29.19 -49.37
CA HIS A 444 -0.47 27.91 -49.57
C HIS A 444 -1.67 27.69 -48.65
N VAL A 445 -2.46 26.67 -48.94
CA VAL A 445 -3.61 26.26 -48.15
C VAL A 445 -3.49 24.78 -47.82
N HIS A 446 -3.74 24.39 -46.56
CA HIS A 446 -3.96 23.01 -46.19
C HIS A 446 -5.43 22.80 -45.77
N LEU A 447 -6.04 21.72 -46.27
CA LEU A 447 -7.43 21.35 -46.02
C LEU A 447 -7.51 19.90 -45.54
N LEU A 448 -8.41 19.66 -44.60
CA LEU A 448 -8.86 18.33 -44.20
C LEU A 448 -10.37 18.26 -44.42
N LEU A 449 -10.81 17.51 -45.43
CA LEU A 449 -12.23 17.48 -45.83
C LEU A 449 -12.67 16.09 -46.30
N GLN A 450 -13.97 15.82 -46.25
CA GLN A 450 -14.61 14.60 -46.76
C GLN A 450 -15.70 15.00 -47.76
N PRO A 451 -15.61 14.64 -49.06
CA PRO A 451 -16.67 14.93 -50.02
C PRO A 451 -18.01 14.33 -49.57
N SER A 452 -19.12 14.99 -49.87
CA SER A 452 -20.47 14.51 -49.54
C SER A 452 -21.01 13.59 -50.64
N GLU A 453 -21.94 12.70 -50.25
CA GLU A 453 -22.68 11.85 -51.18
C GLU A 453 -23.78 12.69 -51.87
N ILE A 454 -23.89 12.59 -53.19
CA ILE A 454 -24.90 13.26 -54.01
C ILE A 454 -26.18 12.42 -54.03
N GLU A 455 -26.01 11.13 -54.36
CA GLU A 455 -27.04 10.09 -54.44
C GLU A 455 -26.36 8.76 -54.04
N LYS A 456 -27.12 7.74 -53.64
CA LYS A 456 -26.57 6.47 -53.12
C LYS A 456 -25.50 5.88 -54.05
N GLY A 457 -24.25 5.84 -53.58
CA GLY A 457 -23.08 5.34 -54.31
C GLY A 457 -22.36 6.37 -55.21
N ARG A 458 -22.79 7.63 -55.25
CA ARG A 458 -22.21 8.70 -56.06
C ARG A 458 -21.83 9.90 -55.20
N TRP A 459 -20.56 10.29 -55.23
CA TRP A 459 -19.99 11.35 -54.37
C TRP A 459 -19.55 12.57 -55.17
N HIS A 460 -19.49 13.73 -54.54
CA HIS A 460 -18.79 14.88 -55.11
C HIS A 460 -17.31 14.52 -55.34
N SER A 461 -16.77 14.84 -56.52
CA SER A 461 -15.35 14.58 -56.80
C SER A 461 -14.46 15.63 -56.16
N LEU A 462 -13.33 15.19 -55.60
CA LEU A 462 -12.35 16.10 -54.99
C LEU A 462 -11.85 17.14 -56.01
N SER A 463 -11.62 16.72 -57.25
CA SER A 463 -11.20 17.62 -58.33
C SER A 463 -12.23 18.73 -58.60
N SER A 464 -13.52 18.43 -58.55
CA SER A 464 -14.59 19.43 -58.77
C SER A 464 -14.65 20.43 -57.61
N ILE A 465 -14.53 19.94 -56.38
CA ILE A 465 -14.47 20.76 -55.16
C ILE A 465 -13.29 21.73 -55.23
N LEU A 466 -12.08 21.22 -55.48
CA LEU A 466 -10.87 22.05 -55.53
C LEU A 466 -10.88 23.03 -56.70
N HIS A 467 -11.40 22.63 -57.87
CA HIS A 467 -11.57 23.54 -59.01
C HIS A 467 -12.52 24.69 -58.66
N SER A 468 -13.65 24.39 -58.01
CA SER A 468 -14.62 25.40 -57.57
C SER A 468 -13.99 26.42 -56.61
N ILE A 469 -13.23 25.95 -55.61
CA ILE A 469 -12.56 26.83 -54.64
C ILE A 469 -11.48 27.67 -55.32
N LYS A 470 -10.57 27.05 -56.08
CA LYS A 470 -9.43 27.72 -56.73
C LYS A 470 -9.91 28.74 -57.78
N SER A 471 -10.91 28.40 -58.59
CA SER A 471 -11.45 29.30 -59.62
C SER A 471 -12.16 30.52 -59.02
N PHE A 472 -13.02 30.31 -58.03
CA PHE A 472 -13.73 31.40 -57.36
C PHE A 472 -12.76 32.35 -56.65
N THR A 473 -11.84 31.80 -55.86
CA THR A 473 -10.87 32.59 -55.09
C THR A 473 -9.88 33.32 -56.01
N ALA A 474 -9.40 32.70 -57.09
CA ALA A 474 -8.54 33.37 -58.06
C ALA A 474 -9.21 34.62 -58.66
N ASN A 475 -10.49 34.50 -59.08
CA ASN A 475 -11.23 35.62 -59.62
C ASN A 475 -11.45 36.74 -58.59
N LYS A 476 -11.86 36.39 -57.37
CA LYS A 476 -12.09 37.37 -56.29
C LYS A 476 -10.81 38.07 -55.84
N ILE A 477 -9.72 37.33 -55.69
CA ILE A 477 -8.40 37.87 -55.32
C ILE A 477 -7.87 38.77 -56.45
N ASN A 478 -8.01 38.37 -57.71
CA ASN A 478 -7.60 39.19 -58.84
C ASN A 478 -8.34 40.52 -58.91
N VAL A 479 -9.66 40.50 -58.68
CA VAL A 479 -10.48 41.72 -58.60
C VAL A 479 -10.07 42.57 -57.39
N PHE A 480 -9.93 41.96 -56.22
CA PHE A 480 -9.57 42.66 -54.98
C PHE A 480 -8.18 43.32 -55.05
N MET A 481 -7.20 42.63 -55.62
CA MET A 481 -5.83 43.11 -55.77
C MET A 481 -5.59 43.90 -57.07
N ASN A 482 -6.64 44.19 -57.84
CA ASN A 482 -6.59 44.85 -59.15
C ASN A 482 -5.51 44.27 -60.09
N ARG A 483 -5.46 42.94 -60.20
CA ARG A 483 -4.47 42.20 -60.99
C ARG A 483 -5.14 41.24 -61.97
N LYS A 484 -4.39 40.77 -62.96
CA LYS A 484 -4.79 39.70 -63.89
C LYS A 484 -3.72 38.61 -63.89
N GLY A 485 -4.12 37.35 -64.09
CA GLY A 485 -3.22 36.19 -64.12
C GLY A 485 -3.62 35.08 -63.16
N SER A 486 -2.80 34.01 -63.09
CA SER A 486 -3.08 32.88 -62.20
C SER A 486 -2.67 33.19 -60.76
N VAL A 487 -3.58 32.92 -59.81
CA VAL A 487 -3.31 33.01 -58.37
C VAL A 487 -2.77 31.68 -57.83
N TRP A 488 -3.24 30.56 -58.36
CA TRP A 488 -2.92 29.22 -57.86
C TRP A 488 -2.07 28.44 -58.86
N GLN A 489 -1.23 27.54 -58.36
CA GLN A 489 -0.63 26.52 -59.22
C GLN A 489 -1.72 25.59 -59.78
N ASP A 490 -1.52 25.05 -60.97
CA ASP A 490 -2.51 24.17 -61.61
C ASP A 490 -2.76 22.90 -60.79
N GLU A 491 -1.70 22.30 -60.27
CA GLU A 491 -1.73 21.04 -59.52
C GLU A 491 -1.92 21.28 -58.01
N SER A 492 -2.55 20.31 -57.34
CA SER A 492 -2.74 20.28 -55.90
C SER A 492 -2.23 18.94 -55.38
N PHE A 493 -1.68 18.90 -54.17
CA PHE A 493 -1.37 17.64 -53.49
C PHE A 493 -2.59 17.14 -52.74
N ASP A 494 -2.96 15.87 -52.89
CA ASP A 494 -4.00 15.23 -52.08
C ASP A 494 -3.55 13.86 -51.57
N ARG A 495 -4.11 13.48 -50.42
CA ARG A 495 -3.87 12.20 -49.78
C ARG A 495 -5.12 11.74 -49.07
N ILE A 496 -5.56 10.52 -49.38
CA ILE A 496 -6.60 9.83 -48.61
C ILE A 496 -6.07 9.57 -47.19
N VAL A 497 -6.81 10.03 -46.18
CA VAL A 497 -6.55 9.74 -44.77
C VAL A 497 -7.05 8.33 -44.49
N ARG A 498 -6.14 7.46 -44.02
CA ARG A 498 -6.40 6.01 -43.96
C ARG A 498 -6.92 5.55 -42.61
N ASP A 499 -6.65 6.30 -41.55
CA ASP A 499 -7.06 5.98 -40.18
C ASP A 499 -7.16 7.24 -39.30
N GLU A 500 -7.71 7.09 -38.11
CA GLU A 500 -7.88 8.16 -37.13
C GLU A 500 -6.55 8.75 -36.64
N GLY A 501 -5.48 7.94 -36.58
CA GLY A 501 -4.14 8.42 -36.22
C GLY A 501 -3.56 9.36 -37.27
N GLU A 502 -3.66 8.99 -38.55
CA GLU A 502 -3.29 9.86 -39.68
C GLU A 502 -4.21 11.10 -39.74
N PHE A 503 -5.50 10.95 -39.38
CA PHE A 503 -6.41 12.08 -39.25
C PHE A 503 -5.90 13.09 -38.21
N TYR A 504 -5.62 12.66 -36.97
CA TYR A 504 -5.11 13.54 -35.92
C TYR A 504 -3.71 14.08 -36.23
N GLU A 505 -2.84 13.31 -36.90
CA GLU A 505 -1.54 13.79 -37.37
C GLU A 505 -1.71 14.97 -38.34
N LYS A 506 -2.57 14.82 -39.36
CA LYS A 506 -2.81 15.88 -40.35
C LYS A 506 -3.58 17.06 -39.76
N TRP A 507 -4.52 16.80 -38.87
CA TRP A 507 -5.25 17.83 -38.14
C TRP A 507 -4.30 18.68 -37.27
N ASN A 508 -3.44 18.04 -36.45
CA ASN A 508 -2.44 18.73 -35.65
C ASN A 508 -1.40 19.45 -36.51
N TYR A 509 -1.05 18.88 -37.68
CA TYR A 509 -0.16 19.51 -38.64
C TYR A 509 -0.76 20.83 -39.18
N ILE A 510 -2.04 20.83 -39.55
CA ILE A 510 -2.76 22.04 -40.00
C ILE A 510 -2.80 23.08 -38.87
N ARG A 511 -3.21 22.65 -37.67
CA ARG A 511 -3.35 23.51 -36.49
C ARG A 511 -2.04 24.22 -36.12
N ASN A 512 -0.93 23.48 -36.07
CA ASN A 512 0.35 24.04 -35.66
C ASN A 512 1.14 24.73 -36.79
N ASN A 513 0.61 24.76 -38.01
CA ASN A 513 1.34 25.30 -39.17
C ASN A 513 1.71 26.79 -38.99
N PRO A 514 0.80 27.68 -38.57
CA PRO A 514 1.14 29.10 -38.35
C PRO A 514 2.17 29.29 -37.23
N VAL A 515 2.05 28.52 -36.14
CA VAL A 515 2.93 28.59 -34.96
C VAL A 515 4.35 28.14 -35.31
N LYS A 516 4.50 27.02 -36.03
CA LYS A 516 5.81 26.51 -36.47
C LYS A 516 6.55 27.47 -37.40
N ASN A 517 5.81 28.27 -38.17
CA ASN A 517 6.36 29.28 -39.06
C ASN A 517 6.53 30.66 -38.38
N GLY A 518 6.28 30.78 -37.07
CA GLY A 518 6.44 32.03 -36.32
C GLY A 518 5.42 33.12 -36.67
N LEU A 519 4.28 32.74 -37.25
CA LEU A 519 3.25 33.68 -37.71
C LEU A 519 2.16 33.97 -36.65
N ALA A 520 2.06 33.13 -35.61
CA ALA A 520 1.14 33.31 -34.49
C ALA A 520 1.66 32.57 -33.24
N ASP A 521 1.36 33.09 -32.05
CA ASP A 521 1.71 32.45 -30.77
C ASP A 521 0.87 31.21 -30.45
N SER A 522 -0.35 31.15 -31.00
CA SER A 522 -1.24 30.01 -30.92
C SER A 522 -2.05 29.86 -32.22
N PRO A 523 -2.58 28.66 -32.52
CA PRO A 523 -3.38 28.41 -33.72
C PRO A 523 -4.61 29.32 -33.83
N GLU A 524 -5.26 29.61 -32.71
CA GLU A 524 -6.52 30.37 -32.63
C GLU A 524 -6.32 31.85 -32.95
N ASN A 525 -5.09 32.35 -32.80
CA ASN A 525 -4.73 33.73 -33.11
C ASN A 525 -4.45 33.95 -34.61
N TRP A 526 -4.44 32.90 -35.43
CA TRP A 526 -4.23 33.02 -36.87
C TRP A 526 -5.55 33.18 -37.62
N THR A 527 -5.76 34.35 -38.25
CA THR A 527 -7.02 34.68 -38.94
C THR A 527 -7.33 33.80 -40.16
N GLY A 528 -6.32 33.11 -40.70
CA GLY A 528 -6.49 32.15 -41.80
C GLY A 528 -6.83 30.72 -41.35
N PHE A 529 -7.02 30.47 -40.05
CA PHE A 529 -7.29 29.14 -39.49
C PHE A 529 -8.79 28.96 -39.18
N TYR A 530 -9.32 27.78 -39.48
CA TYR A 530 -10.65 27.35 -39.08
C TYR A 530 -10.67 25.85 -38.74
N GLU A 531 -11.44 25.50 -37.73
CA GLU A 531 -11.74 24.12 -37.36
C GLU A 531 -13.19 23.97 -36.90
N ASN A 532 -13.77 22.80 -37.20
CA ASN A 532 -15.14 22.47 -36.82
C ASN A 532 -15.15 21.65 -35.53
N THR A 533 -15.09 22.33 -34.36
CA THR A 533 -14.95 21.72 -33.03
C THR A 533 -16.15 20.87 -32.59
N GLY A 534 -17.37 21.20 -33.05
CA GLY A 534 -18.60 20.51 -32.64
C GLY A 534 -18.83 19.14 -33.28
N LYS A 535 -17.94 18.70 -34.19
CA LYS A 535 -18.11 17.45 -34.95
C LYS A 535 -16.86 16.56 -34.95
N MET A 536 -15.80 16.94 -34.24
CA MET A 536 -14.60 16.12 -34.11
C MET A 536 -14.94 14.78 -33.44
N PRO A 537 -14.24 13.67 -33.76
CA PRO A 537 -13.91 12.74 -32.69
C PRO A 537 -13.10 13.58 -31.70
N VAL A 538 -13.74 13.99 -30.61
CA VAL A 538 -13.06 14.67 -29.51
C VAL A 538 -11.90 13.72 -29.13
N PRO A 539 -10.63 14.17 -29.02
CA PRO A 539 -9.67 13.38 -28.26
C PRO A 539 -10.39 13.08 -26.95
N PRO A 540 -10.54 11.80 -26.53
CA PRO A 540 -11.38 11.46 -25.40
C PRO A 540 -11.21 12.51 -24.34
N ASP A 541 -12.33 13.07 -23.88
CA ASP A 541 -12.28 13.95 -22.75
C ASP A 541 -11.41 13.24 -21.71
N SER A 542 -10.34 13.90 -21.29
CA SER A 542 -9.33 13.25 -20.45
C SER A 542 -9.91 12.83 -19.08
N SER A 543 -11.21 13.02 -18.84
CA SER A 543 -11.99 12.58 -17.68
C SER A 543 -11.94 11.06 -17.45
N TRP A 544 -11.59 10.26 -18.47
CA TRP A 544 -11.73 8.79 -18.48
C TRP A 544 -13.14 8.32 -18.06
N GLU A 545 -14.19 9.09 -18.34
CA GLU A 545 -15.58 8.64 -18.11
C GLU A 545 -15.92 7.49 -19.07
N GLU A 546 -15.51 7.60 -20.33
CA GLU A 546 -15.47 6.50 -21.29
C GLU A 546 -14.09 6.42 -21.96
N VAL A 547 -13.61 5.19 -22.19
CA VAL A 547 -12.34 4.97 -22.91
C VAL A 547 -12.68 4.64 -24.35
N PRO A 548 -12.29 5.47 -25.34
CA PRO A 548 -12.69 5.23 -26.72
C PRO A 548 -12.10 3.95 -27.29
N PRO A 549 -12.75 3.38 -28.32
CA PRO A 549 -12.16 2.32 -29.13
C PRO A 549 -10.77 2.72 -29.62
N GLY A 550 -9.82 1.78 -29.58
CA GLY A 550 -8.44 2.03 -30.00
C GLY A 550 -7.55 2.73 -28.96
N TYR A 551 -8.03 2.96 -27.74
CA TYR A 551 -7.22 3.49 -26.63
C TYR A 551 -7.06 2.49 -25.48
N LEU A 552 -5.93 2.62 -24.79
CA LEU A 552 -5.53 1.84 -23.62
C LEU A 552 -5.41 2.75 -22.39
N VAL A 553 -5.69 2.18 -21.23
CA VAL A 553 -5.62 2.88 -19.95
C VAL A 553 -4.26 2.63 -19.31
N PRO A 554 -3.49 3.69 -18.97
CA PRO A 554 -2.20 3.52 -18.34
C PRO A 554 -2.34 2.97 -16.91
N VAL A 555 -1.39 2.11 -16.55
CA VAL A 555 -1.27 1.46 -15.23
C VAL A 555 0.01 1.94 -14.56
N ALA A 556 1.12 1.96 -15.30
CA ALA A 556 2.41 2.39 -14.80
C ALA A 556 3.30 2.90 -15.93
N TYR A 557 4.19 3.83 -15.61
CA TYR A 557 5.22 4.36 -16.49
C TYR A 557 6.57 3.83 -16.00
N LEU A 558 7.30 3.13 -16.87
CA LEU A 558 8.58 2.51 -16.52
C LEU A 558 9.71 3.41 -16.98
N TRP A 559 10.54 3.86 -16.05
CA TRP A 559 11.59 4.84 -16.29
C TRP A 559 12.97 4.27 -15.96
N THR A 560 13.99 4.85 -16.56
CA THR A 560 15.39 4.64 -16.16
C THR A 560 16.13 5.95 -15.98
N ARG A 561 17.04 5.99 -15.02
CA ARG A 561 18.02 7.06 -14.86
C ARG A 561 19.09 6.94 -15.93
N THR A 562 19.59 8.07 -16.40
CA THR A 562 20.57 8.12 -17.48
C THR A 562 21.76 9.01 -17.15
N VAL A 563 22.91 8.67 -17.71
CA VAL A 563 24.16 9.43 -17.58
C VAL A 563 24.80 9.62 -18.95
N ARG A 564 25.64 10.65 -19.08
CA ARG A 564 26.47 10.81 -20.28
C ARG A 564 27.62 9.79 -20.25
N CYS A 565 27.89 9.17 -21.40
CA CYS A 565 28.97 8.21 -21.56
C CYS A 565 30.30 8.82 -21.10
N LYS A 566 31.03 8.06 -20.27
CA LYS A 566 32.32 8.48 -19.72
C LYS A 566 33.38 8.71 -20.82
N ASN A 567 33.24 8.05 -21.97
CA ASN A 567 34.06 8.33 -23.14
C ASN A 567 33.55 9.61 -23.85
N PRO A 568 34.31 10.72 -23.84
CA PRO A 568 33.88 12.00 -24.41
C PRO A 568 33.62 11.92 -25.92
N SER A 569 34.38 11.08 -26.64
CA SER A 569 34.21 10.88 -28.08
C SER A 569 32.88 10.20 -28.43
N CYS A 570 32.38 9.33 -27.55
CA CYS A 570 31.05 8.74 -27.68
C CYS A 570 29.98 9.78 -27.29
N GLY A 571 30.02 10.23 -26.03
CA GLY A 571 29.06 11.19 -25.49
C GLY A 571 27.60 10.73 -25.57
N ALA A 572 27.31 9.44 -25.74
CA ALA A 572 25.94 8.92 -25.78
C ALA A 572 25.27 8.96 -24.40
N THR A 573 23.95 9.03 -24.37
CA THR A 573 23.14 8.86 -23.15
C THR A 573 23.04 7.37 -22.83
N VAL A 574 23.54 6.99 -21.65
CA VAL A 574 23.62 5.61 -21.18
C VAL A 574 22.54 5.36 -20.13
N PRO A 575 21.61 4.41 -20.36
CA PRO A 575 20.62 4.03 -19.37
C PRO A 575 21.25 3.19 -18.25
N LEU A 576 20.80 3.40 -17.00
CA LEU A 576 21.28 2.67 -15.83
C LEU A 576 20.42 1.45 -15.48
N VAL A 577 19.58 0.98 -16.40
CA VAL A 577 18.65 -0.15 -16.22
C VAL A 577 19.34 -1.38 -15.66
N LYS A 578 18.82 -1.93 -14.56
CA LYS A 578 19.30 -3.15 -13.92
C LYS A 578 18.87 -4.42 -14.66
N GLN A 579 17.63 -4.46 -15.12
CA GLN A 579 17.03 -5.56 -15.87
C GLN A 579 15.85 -5.06 -16.71
N THR A 580 15.48 -5.77 -17.75
CA THR A 580 14.43 -5.35 -18.68
C THR A 580 13.19 -6.24 -18.70
N TRP A 581 13.02 -7.10 -17.68
CA TRP A 581 11.84 -7.96 -17.52
C TRP A 581 10.55 -7.15 -17.31
N LEU A 582 9.55 -7.38 -18.16
CA LEU A 582 8.20 -6.82 -18.04
C LEU A 582 7.20 -7.85 -17.51
N CYS A 583 7.20 -9.07 -18.05
CA CYS A 583 6.35 -10.17 -17.62
C CYS A 583 7.15 -11.47 -17.56
N LYS A 584 7.05 -12.20 -16.45
CA LYS A 584 7.69 -13.52 -16.29
C LYS A 584 6.71 -14.52 -15.67
N LYS A 585 5.76 -15.00 -16.48
CA LYS A 585 4.75 -15.97 -16.06
C LYS A 585 5.03 -17.33 -16.69
N LYS A 586 5.38 -18.30 -15.84
CA LYS A 586 5.55 -19.70 -16.26
C LYS A 586 4.19 -20.26 -16.70
N GLY A 587 4.20 -21.05 -17.78
CA GLY A 587 3.01 -21.77 -18.24
C GLY A 587 2.60 -22.84 -17.24
N GLY A 588 1.30 -23.11 -17.16
CA GLY A 588 0.73 -24.22 -16.39
C GLY A 588 0.18 -25.32 -17.32
N LYS A 589 -0.49 -26.31 -16.74
CA LYS A 589 -1.14 -27.40 -17.51
C LYS A 589 -2.20 -26.90 -18.51
N LYS A 590 -2.79 -25.71 -18.27
CA LYS A 590 -3.94 -25.16 -19.01
C LYS A 590 -3.63 -23.87 -19.79
N SER A 591 -2.43 -23.31 -19.66
CA SER A 591 -2.06 -22.07 -20.33
C SER A 591 -0.57 -22.02 -20.62
N PRO A 592 -0.17 -21.59 -21.83
CA PRO A 592 1.24 -21.50 -22.17
C PRO A 592 1.91 -20.35 -21.38
N GLY A 593 3.25 -20.40 -21.29
CA GLY A 593 4.01 -19.35 -20.62
C GLY A 593 3.90 -18.00 -21.32
N ARG A 594 4.06 -16.91 -20.58
CA ARG A 594 4.11 -15.55 -21.11
C ARG A 594 5.35 -14.85 -20.56
N TYR A 595 6.25 -14.50 -21.46
CA TYR A 595 7.49 -13.80 -21.16
C TYR A 595 7.54 -12.54 -22.01
N VAL A 596 7.66 -11.39 -21.36
CA VAL A 596 7.75 -10.09 -22.05
C VAL A 596 8.94 -9.32 -21.47
N ALA A 597 9.76 -8.73 -22.33
CA ALA A 597 10.92 -7.94 -21.92
C ALA A 597 11.21 -6.80 -22.91
N LEU A 598 11.97 -5.80 -22.45
CA LEU A 598 12.48 -4.72 -23.30
C LEU A 598 13.85 -5.07 -23.84
N LYS A 599 13.98 -5.10 -25.17
CA LYS A 599 15.27 -5.19 -25.85
C LYS A 599 15.85 -3.78 -25.98
N VAL A 600 17.10 -3.59 -25.54
CA VAL A 600 17.80 -2.31 -25.66
C VAL A 600 18.49 -2.25 -27.01
N ILE A 601 18.10 -1.28 -27.85
CA ILE A 601 18.66 -1.06 -29.18
C ILE A 601 19.53 0.19 -29.14
N ALA A 602 20.75 0.09 -29.66
CA ALA A 602 21.66 1.21 -29.86
C ALA A 602 21.78 1.52 -31.37
N PRO A 603 20.86 2.33 -31.92
CA PRO A 603 20.85 2.62 -33.36
C PRO A 603 22.11 3.38 -33.80
N LYS A 604 22.62 3.05 -34.99
CA LYS A 604 23.77 3.73 -35.60
C LYS A 604 23.39 5.18 -35.93
N GLY A 605 24.25 6.14 -35.57
CA GLY A 605 24.05 7.57 -35.84
C GLY A 605 23.27 8.32 -34.75
N GLU A 606 22.61 7.60 -33.83
CA GLU A 606 21.95 8.18 -32.66
C GLU A 606 22.85 8.09 -31.42
N LYS A 607 22.67 9.03 -30.49
CA LYS A 607 23.37 9.05 -29.20
C LYS A 607 22.45 8.68 -28.04
N LYS A 608 21.36 7.97 -28.30
CA LYS A 608 20.34 7.57 -27.32
C LYS A 608 19.79 6.19 -27.69
N VAL A 609 19.56 5.35 -26.68
CA VAL A 609 18.99 4.02 -26.89
C VAL A 609 17.51 4.10 -27.25
N ARG A 610 17.02 3.05 -27.93
CA ARG A 610 15.59 2.77 -28.09
C ARG A 610 15.26 1.48 -27.34
N PHE A 611 14.04 1.37 -26.84
CA PHE A 611 13.55 0.15 -26.23
C PHE A 611 12.54 -0.50 -27.18
N GLU A 612 12.55 -1.81 -27.31
CA GLU A 612 11.58 -2.56 -28.10
C GLU A 612 10.94 -3.64 -27.22
N VAL A 613 9.61 -3.74 -27.24
CA VAL A 613 8.89 -4.78 -26.50
C VAL A 613 8.98 -6.09 -27.27
N VAL A 614 9.45 -7.16 -26.61
CA VAL A 614 9.52 -8.51 -27.16
C VAL A 614 8.70 -9.45 -26.27
N GLU A 615 7.72 -10.14 -26.85
CA GLU A 615 6.88 -11.16 -26.19
C GLU A 615 7.17 -12.55 -26.77
N ALA A 616 7.32 -13.55 -25.90
CA ALA A 616 7.56 -14.94 -26.26
C ALA A 616 6.88 -15.92 -25.29
N MET A 617 6.67 -17.16 -25.73
CA MET A 617 6.05 -18.21 -24.90
C MET A 617 7.04 -18.90 -23.95
N THR A 618 8.33 -18.75 -24.20
CA THR A 618 9.43 -19.28 -23.38
C THR A 618 10.50 -18.22 -23.16
N GLU A 619 11.26 -18.35 -22.07
CA GLU A 619 12.37 -17.43 -21.76
C GLU A 619 13.44 -17.42 -22.85
N LYS A 620 13.79 -18.59 -23.42
CA LYS A 620 14.72 -18.69 -24.55
C LYS A 620 14.18 -18.04 -25.84
N GLY A 621 12.85 -18.03 -26.00
CA GLY A 621 12.20 -17.45 -27.18
C GLY A 621 12.34 -15.93 -27.32
N LEU A 622 12.79 -15.23 -26.27
CA LEU A 622 13.07 -13.78 -26.34
C LEU A 622 14.28 -13.45 -27.23
N GLY A 623 15.23 -14.38 -27.40
CA GLY A 623 16.44 -14.16 -28.19
C GLY A 623 17.49 -13.24 -27.57
N PHE A 624 17.33 -12.85 -26.30
CA PHE A 624 18.31 -12.15 -25.46
C PHE A 624 18.05 -12.45 -23.98
N ASP A 625 18.99 -12.10 -23.09
CA ASP A 625 18.83 -12.25 -21.65
C ASP A 625 18.42 -10.90 -21.00
N PRO A 626 17.16 -10.75 -20.54
CA PRO A 626 16.68 -9.51 -19.90
C PRO A 626 17.23 -9.28 -18.49
N SER A 627 17.96 -10.24 -17.91
CA SER A 627 18.64 -10.10 -16.61
C SER A 627 20.02 -9.45 -16.71
N ILE A 628 20.50 -9.18 -17.93
CA ILE A 628 21.75 -8.44 -18.18
C ILE A 628 21.45 -6.94 -18.14
N GLY A 629 22.11 -6.23 -17.21
CA GLY A 629 21.99 -4.78 -17.05
C GLY A 629 22.99 -4.27 -16.03
N SER A 630 22.68 -3.13 -15.40
CA SER A 630 23.55 -2.50 -14.41
C SER A 630 23.73 -3.38 -13.16
N LYS A 631 24.96 -3.42 -12.62
CA LYS A 631 25.31 -4.19 -11.42
C LYS A 631 26.15 -3.33 -10.49
N GLY A 632 25.73 -3.21 -9.22
CA GLY A 632 26.49 -2.47 -8.20
C GLY A 632 26.64 -0.97 -8.48
N GLY A 633 25.78 -0.39 -9.33
CA GLY A 633 25.90 1.01 -9.78
C GLY A 633 26.80 1.20 -11.01
N ASN A 634 27.35 0.12 -11.57
CA ASN A 634 28.09 0.14 -12.84
C ASN A 634 27.13 -0.12 -14.01
N ALA A 635 27.26 0.64 -15.08
CA ALA A 635 26.51 0.44 -16.33
C ALA A 635 27.45 0.49 -17.55
N THR A 636 27.27 -0.44 -18.49
CA THR A 636 28.06 -0.49 -19.72
C THR A 636 27.37 0.30 -20.82
N CYS A 637 28.10 1.21 -21.48
CA CYS A 637 27.58 1.96 -22.61
C CYS A 637 27.26 1.02 -23.79
N PRO A 638 26.01 0.97 -24.28
CA PRO A 638 25.63 0.07 -25.36
C PRO A 638 26.18 0.49 -26.73
N PHE A 639 26.77 1.68 -26.85
CA PHE A 639 27.34 2.19 -28.10
C PHE A 639 28.83 1.89 -28.26
N CYS A 640 29.62 2.02 -27.18
CA CYS A 640 31.09 1.90 -27.24
C CYS A 640 31.69 0.95 -26.21
N GLY A 641 30.87 0.29 -25.38
CA GLY A 641 31.33 -0.65 -24.35
C GLY A 641 32.01 -0.02 -23.13
N THR A 642 32.19 1.31 -23.09
CA THR A 642 32.78 2.00 -21.93
C THR A 642 31.89 1.86 -20.70
N VAL A 643 32.48 1.48 -19.56
CA VAL A 643 31.76 1.33 -18.29
C VAL A 643 31.68 2.67 -17.56
N ALA A 644 30.46 3.11 -17.28
CA ALA A 644 30.16 4.13 -16.29
C ALA A 644 30.18 3.46 -14.90
N ASP A 645 31.30 3.58 -14.20
CA ASP A 645 31.47 3.02 -12.86
C ASP A 645 30.67 3.78 -11.78
N ALA A 646 30.46 3.14 -10.64
CA ALA A 646 29.64 3.68 -9.54
C ALA A 646 30.15 5.04 -9.02
N THR A 647 31.46 5.29 -9.01
CA THR A 647 32.04 6.57 -8.57
C THR A 647 31.71 7.68 -9.56
N TYR A 648 31.84 7.40 -10.86
CA TYR A 648 31.44 8.31 -11.93
C TYR A 648 29.94 8.66 -11.85
N VAL A 649 29.08 7.66 -11.65
CA VAL A 649 27.62 7.86 -11.52
C VAL A 649 27.29 8.67 -10.26
N GLN A 650 27.94 8.39 -9.12
CA GLN A 650 27.77 9.16 -7.88
C GLN A 650 28.14 10.64 -8.06
N ARG A 651 29.28 10.90 -8.69
CA ARG A 651 29.74 12.27 -8.99
C ARG A 651 28.72 13.02 -9.85
N LEU A 652 28.26 12.41 -10.96
CA LEU A 652 27.23 13.02 -11.81
C LEU A 652 25.90 13.26 -11.07
N GLY A 653 25.53 12.36 -10.15
CA GLY A 653 24.38 12.55 -9.27
C GLY A 653 24.51 13.80 -8.39
N LYS A 654 25.66 13.97 -7.73
CA LYS A 654 25.98 15.17 -6.93
C LYS A 654 26.01 16.45 -7.76
N GLU A 655 26.46 16.37 -9.00
CA GLU A 655 26.43 17.46 -9.99
C GLU A 655 25.01 17.69 -10.59
N LYS A 656 23.98 16.99 -10.10
CA LYS A 656 22.59 17.04 -10.59
C LYS A 656 22.48 16.84 -12.12
N SER A 657 23.39 16.03 -12.67
CA SER A 657 23.55 15.77 -14.11
C SER A 657 23.04 14.39 -14.54
N VAL A 658 22.25 13.73 -13.68
CA VAL A 658 21.57 12.46 -13.99
C VAL A 658 20.21 12.77 -14.62
N GLY A 659 20.00 12.27 -15.84
CA GLY A 659 18.72 12.38 -16.54
C GLY A 659 17.76 11.23 -16.23
N MET A 660 16.57 11.28 -16.83
CA MET A 660 15.61 10.17 -16.81
C MET A 660 15.00 10.00 -18.20
N ASP A 661 14.84 8.74 -18.62
CA ASP A 661 14.21 8.38 -19.88
C ASP A 661 13.08 7.38 -19.65
N LEU A 662 11.95 7.60 -20.33
CA LEU A 662 10.83 6.65 -20.35
C LEU A 662 11.26 5.43 -21.15
N MET A 663 11.04 4.24 -20.60
CA MET A 663 11.33 2.96 -21.26
C MET A 663 10.07 2.44 -21.97
N ALA A 664 8.98 2.33 -21.21
CA ALA A 664 7.70 1.80 -21.67
C ALA A 664 6.54 2.27 -20.77
N VAL A 665 5.32 2.20 -21.28
CA VAL A 665 4.09 2.38 -20.51
C VAL A 665 3.35 1.06 -20.46
N VAL A 666 2.97 0.66 -19.25
CA VAL A 666 2.13 -0.51 -19.01
C VAL A 666 0.68 -0.06 -19.06
N CYS A 667 -0.12 -0.69 -19.89
CA CYS A 667 -1.53 -0.35 -20.08
C CYS A 667 -2.45 -1.57 -19.91
N THR A 668 -3.75 -1.31 -19.83
CA THR A 668 -4.82 -2.32 -19.94
C THR A 668 -5.92 -1.83 -20.86
N HIS A 669 -6.61 -2.77 -21.52
CA HIS A 669 -7.90 -2.44 -22.13
C HIS A 669 -8.96 -2.29 -21.03
N PRO A 670 -9.99 -1.45 -21.24
CA PRO A 670 -11.09 -1.26 -20.27
C PRO A 670 -11.72 -2.59 -19.82
N ASN A 671 -11.92 -3.51 -20.76
CA ASN A 671 -12.60 -4.79 -20.54
C ASN A 671 -11.64 -5.97 -20.32
N SER A 672 -10.34 -5.72 -20.11
CA SER A 672 -9.35 -6.78 -19.94
C SER A 672 -8.38 -6.51 -18.79
N LYS A 673 -8.12 -7.54 -17.99
CA LYS A 673 -7.07 -7.50 -16.96
C LYS A 673 -5.67 -7.80 -17.53
N ARG A 674 -5.55 -8.19 -18.81
CA ARG A 674 -4.25 -8.46 -19.44
C ARG A 674 -3.49 -7.15 -19.63
N LYS A 675 -2.26 -7.11 -19.12
CA LYS A 675 -1.35 -5.98 -19.33
C LYS A 675 -0.78 -6.01 -20.76
N THR A 676 -0.86 -4.86 -21.42
CA THR A 676 -0.21 -4.55 -22.70
C THR A 676 0.94 -3.60 -22.41
N TYR A 677 2.07 -3.77 -23.11
CA TYR A 677 3.28 -2.99 -22.89
C TYR A 677 3.58 -2.20 -24.16
N ILE A 678 3.62 -0.87 -24.03
CA ILE A 678 3.86 0.04 -25.16
C ILE A 678 5.25 0.63 -24.99
N SER A 679 6.12 0.49 -25.98
CA SER A 679 7.44 1.09 -25.91
C SER A 679 7.36 2.61 -25.95
N SER A 680 8.30 3.28 -25.28
CA SER A 680 8.49 4.73 -25.38
C SER A 680 8.61 5.25 -26.82
N CYS A 681 9.12 4.44 -27.76
CA CYS A 681 9.24 4.85 -29.17
C CYS A 681 7.92 4.76 -29.96
N GLU A 682 6.91 4.07 -29.42
CA GLU A 682 5.58 3.93 -30.02
C GLU A 682 4.60 5.00 -29.52
N ILE A 683 5.00 5.75 -28.49
CA ILE A 683 4.18 6.79 -27.86
C ILE A 683 4.49 8.14 -28.53
N PRO A 684 3.49 8.86 -29.07
CA PRO A 684 3.69 10.21 -29.58
C PRO A 684 4.24 11.13 -28.46
N GLN A 685 5.34 11.83 -28.72
CA GLN A 685 5.92 12.73 -27.72
C GLN A 685 4.97 13.84 -27.28
N THR A 686 4.08 14.28 -28.17
CA THR A 686 3.05 15.30 -27.89
C THR A 686 2.00 14.83 -26.89
N LEU A 687 1.89 13.51 -26.67
CA LEU A 687 0.95 12.95 -25.70
C LEU A 687 1.47 13.11 -24.27
N LEU A 688 2.79 13.05 -24.05
CA LEU A 688 3.36 13.15 -22.71
C LEU A 688 3.40 14.62 -22.24
N PRO A 689 3.03 14.88 -20.98
CA PRO A 689 2.98 16.25 -20.46
C PRO A 689 4.37 16.89 -20.41
N ASP A 690 4.43 18.17 -20.79
CA ASP A 690 5.68 18.94 -20.77
C ASP A 690 6.19 19.18 -19.34
N ALA A 691 7.49 18.93 -19.13
CA ALA A 691 8.10 19.03 -17.81
C ALA A 691 8.11 20.47 -17.26
N LYS A 692 8.24 21.49 -18.12
CA LYS A 692 8.21 22.89 -17.68
C LYS A 692 6.80 23.28 -17.26
N ALA A 693 5.78 22.88 -18.02
CA ALA A 693 4.38 23.08 -17.66
C ALA A 693 4.02 22.45 -16.31
N ILE A 694 4.49 21.22 -16.04
CA ILE A 694 4.29 20.55 -14.74
C ILE A 694 4.88 21.37 -13.59
N ARG A 695 6.10 21.91 -13.74
CA ARG A 695 6.74 22.72 -12.70
C ARG A 695 5.97 24.00 -12.40
N VAL A 696 5.49 24.69 -13.43
CA VAL A 696 4.67 25.89 -13.25
C VAL A 696 3.38 25.56 -12.50
N ARG A 697 2.70 24.47 -12.88
CA ARG A 697 1.49 24.01 -12.17
C ARG A 697 1.77 23.66 -10.71
N LEU A 698 2.89 23.00 -10.43
CA LEU A 698 3.30 22.65 -9.08
C LEU A 698 3.58 23.90 -8.22
N GLU A 699 4.24 24.91 -8.78
CA GLU A 699 4.48 26.19 -8.11
C GLU A 699 3.17 26.93 -7.82
N GLU A 700 2.23 26.92 -8.76
CA GLU A 700 0.91 27.51 -8.57
C GLU A 700 0.12 26.81 -7.46
N VAL A 701 0.15 25.46 -7.38
CA VAL A 701 -0.44 24.72 -6.25
C VAL A 701 0.16 25.15 -4.92
N CYS A 702 1.50 25.30 -4.84
CA CYS A 702 2.17 25.77 -3.62
C CYS A 702 1.71 27.18 -3.24
N LYS A 703 1.61 28.09 -4.22
CA LYS A 703 1.16 29.47 -4.01
C LYS A 703 -0.29 29.56 -3.53
N GLN A 704 -1.19 28.78 -4.13
CA GLN A 704 -2.63 28.76 -3.79
C GLN A 704 -2.89 28.24 -2.37
N THR A 705 -2.12 27.24 -1.94
CA THR A 705 -2.38 26.51 -0.69
C THR A 705 -1.50 26.97 0.48
N GLY A 706 -0.40 27.69 0.20
CA GLY A 706 0.66 27.95 1.16
C GLY A 706 1.48 26.71 1.52
N LEU A 707 1.23 25.55 0.88
CA LEU A 707 2.05 24.36 1.07
C LEU A 707 3.41 24.52 0.39
N THR A 708 4.45 23.95 0.99
CA THR A 708 5.80 23.91 0.42
C THR A 708 6.08 22.54 -0.18
N LYS A 709 6.96 22.46 -1.18
CA LYS A 709 7.54 21.17 -1.61
C LYS A 709 8.35 20.56 -0.45
N PRO A 710 8.60 19.24 -0.44
CA PRO A 710 9.40 18.62 0.61
C PRO A 710 10.89 18.95 0.55
N TYR A 711 11.27 20.12 1.07
CA TYR A 711 12.64 20.61 1.13
C TYR A 711 13.43 20.08 2.33
N GLU A 712 12.79 19.36 3.24
CA GLU A 712 13.42 18.76 4.41
C GLU A 712 14.56 17.84 3.98
N LYS A 713 15.71 17.95 4.66
CA LYS A 713 16.93 17.22 4.29
C LYS A 713 16.89 15.76 4.71
N ILE A 714 17.41 14.89 3.84
CA ILE A 714 17.71 13.50 4.19
C ILE A 714 19.06 13.45 4.90
N ASN A 715 19.12 12.79 6.05
CA ASN A 715 20.36 12.59 6.79
C ASN A 715 21.37 11.77 5.95
N ASP A 716 22.54 12.34 5.72
CA ASP A 716 23.62 11.73 4.93
C ASP A 716 24.49 10.76 5.74
N LEU A 717 24.38 10.79 7.07
CA LEU A 717 25.07 9.85 7.95
C LEU A 717 24.33 8.52 8.00
N ARG A 718 25.09 7.45 7.76
CA ARG A 718 24.59 6.09 7.97
C ARG A 718 24.23 5.89 9.46
N PRO A 719 23.02 5.41 9.80
CA PRO A 719 22.59 5.29 11.19
C PRO A 719 23.51 4.43 12.07
N SER A 720 23.84 3.23 11.60
CA SER A 720 24.81 2.33 12.25
C SER A 720 25.38 1.31 11.24
N PRO A 721 26.37 0.49 11.63
CA PRO A 721 26.80 -0.65 10.83
C PRO A 721 25.67 -1.65 10.52
N ASN A 722 24.67 -1.81 11.40
CA ASN A 722 23.56 -2.75 11.19
C ASN A 722 22.32 -2.11 10.54
N ALA A 723 22.11 -0.80 10.72
CA ALA A 723 21.02 -0.03 10.10
C ALA A 723 21.49 0.84 8.92
N ARG A 724 20.95 0.58 7.72
CA ARG A 724 21.27 1.38 6.51
C ARG A 724 20.51 2.71 6.42
N GLY A 725 19.25 2.74 6.88
CA GLY A 725 18.40 3.94 6.84
C GLY A 725 18.23 4.54 5.43
N LEU A 726 18.15 5.87 5.36
CA LEU A 726 17.93 6.61 4.11
C LEU A 726 19.21 7.14 3.46
N SER A 727 20.28 7.33 4.24
CA SER A 727 21.57 7.94 3.84
C SER A 727 22.21 7.45 2.54
N ALA A 728 21.90 6.24 2.09
CA ALA A 728 22.55 5.67 0.90
C ALA A 728 22.29 6.49 -0.38
N VAL A 729 21.15 7.18 -0.45
CA VAL A 729 20.68 7.93 -1.64
C VAL A 729 21.36 9.30 -1.77
N THR A 730 21.79 9.91 -0.66
CA THR A 730 22.44 11.25 -0.66
C THR A 730 23.77 11.25 -1.42
N ARG A 731 24.46 10.10 -1.45
CA ARG A 731 25.67 9.89 -2.27
C ARG A 731 25.44 10.09 -3.77
N HIS A 732 24.19 10.08 -4.21
CA HIS A 732 23.76 10.27 -5.59
C HIS A 732 23.09 11.63 -5.82
N GLY A 733 23.24 12.60 -4.91
CA GLY A 733 22.63 13.92 -5.02
C GLY A 733 21.11 13.90 -4.84
N ILE A 734 20.61 13.05 -3.94
CA ILE A 734 19.21 13.03 -3.48
C ILE A 734 19.27 13.51 -2.04
N ASP A 735 19.14 14.81 -1.84
CA ASP A 735 19.52 15.51 -0.61
C ASP A 735 18.29 15.90 0.22
N THR A 736 17.13 16.01 -0.44
CA THR A 736 15.84 16.34 0.18
C THR A 736 14.81 15.25 -0.06
N PHE A 737 13.75 15.20 0.75
CA PHE A 737 12.66 14.24 0.53
C PHE A 737 11.92 14.50 -0.79
N GLY A 738 11.91 15.73 -1.31
CA GLY A 738 11.35 16.08 -2.61
C GLY A 738 12.10 15.42 -3.78
N ASP A 739 13.42 15.24 -3.65
CA ASP A 739 14.27 14.57 -4.66
C ASP A 739 13.91 13.08 -4.86
N LEU A 740 13.10 12.49 -3.96
CA LEU A 740 12.63 11.11 -4.08
C LEU A 740 11.54 10.94 -5.16
N PHE A 741 11.01 12.03 -5.69
CA PHE A 741 9.85 12.06 -6.58
C PHE A 741 10.19 12.81 -7.89
N THR A 742 9.54 12.44 -8.99
CA THR A 742 9.56 13.29 -10.20
C THR A 742 8.67 14.51 -10.00
N ASP A 743 8.85 15.57 -10.80
CA ASP A 743 7.96 16.74 -10.79
C ASP A 743 6.48 16.35 -11.00
N ARG A 744 6.22 15.32 -11.83
CA ARG A 744 4.88 14.76 -12.06
C ARG A 744 4.30 14.10 -10.81
N GLN A 745 5.11 13.28 -10.12
CA GLN A 745 4.72 12.63 -8.86
C GLN A 745 4.51 13.66 -7.74
N LEU A 746 5.35 14.70 -7.66
CA LEU A 746 5.19 15.80 -6.71
C LEU A 746 3.90 16.57 -6.96
N LEU A 747 3.60 16.94 -8.20
CA LEU A 747 2.33 17.60 -8.54
C LEU A 747 1.15 16.73 -8.13
N CYS A 748 1.22 15.42 -8.39
CA CYS A 748 0.18 14.48 -7.98
C CYS A 748 -0.06 14.51 -6.46
N LEU A 749 0.98 14.32 -5.65
CA LEU A 749 0.87 14.28 -4.18
C LEU A 749 0.46 15.63 -3.59
N MET A 750 0.98 16.73 -4.12
CA MET A 750 0.62 18.08 -3.68
C MET A 750 -0.83 18.42 -4.02
N THR A 751 -1.37 17.96 -5.16
CA THR A 751 -2.79 18.09 -5.48
C THR A 751 -3.67 17.29 -4.51
N PHE A 752 -3.25 16.08 -4.10
CA PHE A 752 -3.93 15.35 -3.03
C PHE A 752 -3.96 16.16 -1.73
N CYS A 753 -2.83 16.71 -1.29
CA CYS A 753 -2.78 17.56 -0.09
C CYS A 753 -3.67 18.82 -0.24
N LYS A 754 -3.64 19.48 -1.40
CA LYS A 754 -4.50 20.63 -1.73
C LYS A 754 -5.98 20.30 -1.60
N VAL A 755 -6.42 19.19 -2.18
CA VAL A 755 -7.83 18.77 -2.13
C VAL A 755 -8.24 18.38 -0.71
N LEU A 756 -7.36 17.68 0.03
CA LEU A 756 -7.62 17.39 1.45
C LEU A 756 -7.77 18.66 2.28
N GLN A 757 -7.02 19.73 2.01
CA GLN A 757 -7.16 20.99 2.75
C GLN A 757 -8.53 21.65 2.60
N GLN A 758 -9.32 21.29 1.58
CA GLN A 758 -10.67 21.85 1.41
C GLN A 758 -11.67 21.34 2.45
N GLU A 759 -11.44 20.13 3.01
CA GLU A 759 -12.29 19.45 4.01
C GLU A 759 -13.79 19.81 3.95
N PRO A 760 -14.49 19.53 2.84
CA PRO A 760 -15.94 19.76 2.76
C PRO A 760 -16.75 18.95 3.80
N TRP A 761 -16.14 17.92 4.39
CA TRP A 761 -16.68 17.12 5.48
C TRP A 761 -16.50 17.73 6.87
N ASN A 762 -15.78 18.85 6.99
CA ASN A 762 -15.60 19.52 8.27
C ASN A 762 -16.90 20.24 8.66
N ASP A 763 -17.77 19.54 9.37
CA ASP A 763 -18.93 20.15 10.01
C ASP A 763 -18.53 20.70 11.40
N SER A 764 -18.93 21.94 11.67
CA SER A 764 -18.71 22.66 12.93
C SER A 764 -19.30 21.97 14.17
N THR A 765 -20.14 20.94 13.98
CA THR A 765 -20.89 20.24 15.02
C THR A 765 -20.16 19.05 15.65
N ASP A 766 -19.28 18.35 14.92
CA ASP A 766 -18.38 17.30 15.45
C ASP A 766 -16.99 17.36 14.78
N ALA A 767 -16.16 18.22 15.35
CA ALA A 767 -14.78 18.39 14.92
C ALA A 767 -13.94 17.10 15.04
N ILE A 768 -14.33 16.12 15.88
CA ILE A 768 -13.54 14.90 16.12
C ILE A 768 -13.83 13.84 15.06
N ALA A 769 -15.09 13.69 14.62
CA ALA A 769 -15.44 12.82 13.49
C ALA A 769 -14.79 13.32 12.18
N SER A 770 -14.83 14.63 11.94
CA SER A 770 -14.12 15.28 10.83
C SER A 770 -12.61 15.02 10.91
N LYS A 771 -12.03 15.09 12.11
CA LYS A 771 -10.62 14.75 12.38
C LYS A 771 -10.30 13.31 11.93
N ALA A 772 -11.17 12.36 12.26
CA ALA A 772 -10.98 10.95 11.93
C ALA A 772 -10.96 10.71 10.42
N VAL A 773 -11.91 11.31 9.68
CA VAL A 773 -11.99 11.22 8.22
C VAL A 773 -10.74 11.81 7.58
N THR A 774 -10.34 13.04 7.95
CA THR A 774 -9.12 13.65 7.41
C THR A 774 -7.88 12.79 7.70
N THR A 775 -7.76 12.23 8.92
CA THR A 775 -6.61 11.41 9.32
C THR A 775 -6.49 10.15 8.47
N LEU A 776 -7.60 9.47 8.18
CA LEU A 776 -7.60 8.27 7.34
C LEU A 776 -7.33 8.59 5.87
N LEU A 777 -7.88 9.69 5.35
CA LEU A 777 -7.60 10.18 4.00
C LEU A 777 -6.15 10.67 3.84
N ALA A 778 -5.52 11.21 4.88
CA ALA A 778 -4.09 11.47 4.87
C ALA A 778 -3.27 10.18 4.77
N GLY A 779 -3.71 9.10 5.43
CA GLY A 779 -3.13 7.77 5.26
C GLY A 779 -3.21 7.26 3.81
N LEU A 780 -4.27 7.61 3.06
CA LEU A 780 -4.34 7.34 1.62
C LEU A 780 -3.22 8.08 0.85
N VAL A 781 -2.94 9.34 1.18
CA VAL A 781 -1.83 10.10 0.57
C VAL A 781 -0.48 9.44 0.86
N ASP A 782 -0.23 9.03 2.09
CA ASP A 782 1.00 8.32 2.47
C ASP A 782 1.16 7.00 1.72
N LYS A 783 0.07 6.25 1.54
CA LYS A 783 0.09 5.04 0.72
C LYS A 783 0.36 5.34 -0.76
N ILE A 784 -0.19 6.43 -1.31
CA ILE A 784 0.11 6.85 -2.68
C ILE A 784 1.58 7.27 -2.80
N ALA A 785 2.14 7.98 -1.81
CA ALA A 785 3.57 8.33 -1.78
C ALA A 785 4.47 7.09 -1.73
N ASP A 786 4.11 6.08 -0.92
CA ASP A 786 4.82 4.79 -0.82
C ASP A 786 4.82 4.01 -2.15
N TYR A 787 3.75 4.09 -2.94
CA TYR A 787 3.67 3.48 -4.29
C TYR A 787 4.00 4.44 -5.43
N GLY A 788 4.39 5.68 -5.12
CA GLY A 788 4.48 6.78 -6.08
C GLY A 788 5.82 7.52 -6.03
N SER A 789 6.87 6.90 -5.50
CA SER A 789 8.23 7.47 -5.52
C SER A 789 9.05 6.96 -6.70
N THR A 790 10.21 7.58 -6.96
CA THR A 790 11.18 7.09 -7.94
C THR A 790 11.98 5.86 -7.47
N PHE A 791 11.57 5.25 -6.35
CA PHE A 791 12.17 4.05 -5.77
C PHE A 791 11.25 2.83 -5.85
N CYS A 792 10.04 3.00 -6.39
CA CYS A 792 9.11 1.90 -6.65
C CYS A 792 9.62 0.99 -7.77
N ARG A 793 9.49 -0.32 -7.60
CA ARG A 793 9.97 -1.33 -8.56
C ARG A 793 8.83 -2.02 -9.30
N TRP A 794 9.08 -2.42 -10.54
CA TRP A 794 8.18 -3.30 -11.27
C TRP A 794 8.38 -4.78 -10.85
N ILE A 795 7.29 -5.48 -10.54
CA ILE A 795 7.31 -6.92 -10.24
C ILE A 795 6.80 -7.68 -11.47
N SER A 796 7.70 -8.26 -12.26
CA SER A 796 7.37 -8.93 -13.52
C SER A 796 6.53 -10.21 -13.37
N GLN A 797 6.51 -10.83 -12.18
CA GLN A 797 5.70 -12.02 -11.91
C GLN A 797 4.22 -11.69 -11.70
N THR A 798 3.94 -10.61 -10.97
CA THR A 798 2.58 -10.16 -10.66
C THR A 798 2.10 -9.04 -11.57
N GLU A 799 2.99 -8.48 -12.40
CA GLU A 799 2.73 -7.33 -13.28
C GLU A 799 2.15 -6.15 -12.49
N ALA A 800 2.82 -5.79 -11.40
CA ALA A 800 2.40 -4.75 -10.46
C ALA A 800 3.58 -3.89 -9.97
N VAL A 801 3.27 -2.66 -9.56
CA VAL A 801 4.20 -1.75 -8.88
C VAL A 801 4.35 -2.18 -7.42
N ALA A 802 5.59 -2.28 -6.94
CA ALA A 802 5.88 -2.50 -5.53
C ALA A 802 6.09 -1.17 -4.79
N ASP A 803 5.88 -1.23 -3.48
CA ASP A 803 6.14 -0.18 -2.52
C ASP A 803 7.62 0.25 -2.50
N THR A 804 7.85 1.46 -1.98
CA THR A 804 9.16 2.13 -1.90
C THR A 804 10.13 1.37 -0.98
N PHE A 805 9.62 0.79 0.10
CA PHE A 805 10.43 0.17 1.14
C PHE A 805 10.42 -1.36 1.08
N ALA A 806 11.30 -1.94 0.27
CA ALA A 806 11.53 -3.40 0.29
C ALA A 806 12.22 -3.91 1.59
N ARG A 807 12.77 -2.99 2.40
CA ARG A 807 13.45 -3.21 3.68
C ARG A 807 13.39 -1.92 4.51
N HIS A 808 13.92 -1.93 5.73
CA HIS A 808 13.98 -0.75 6.62
C HIS A 808 15.07 0.26 6.17
N ALA A 809 15.19 0.50 4.86
CA ALA A 809 16.17 1.37 4.23
C ALA A 809 15.82 1.64 2.76
N LEU A 810 16.21 2.82 2.25
CA LEU A 810 16.15 3.11 0.82
C LEU A 810 17.40 2.57 0.12
N ALA A 811 17.19 1.72 -0.88
CA ALA A 811 18.24 1.28 -1.78
C ALA A 811 18.22 2.17 -3.02
N MET A 812 19.38 2.58 -3.54
CA MET A 812 19.40 3.33 -4.80
C MET A 812 18.74 2.50 -5.92
N MET A 813 17.75 3.09 -6.60
CA MET A 813 17.01 2.51 -7.72
C MET A 813 17.36 3.24 -9.02
N TRP A 814 17.77 2.47 -10.03
CA TRP A 814 18.23 2.98 -11.32
C TRP A 814 17.17 2.94 -12.41
N ASP A 815 16.26 2.00 -12.30
CA ASP A 815 15.01 1.89 -13.04
C ASP A 815 13.87 1.82 -12.03
N PHE A 816 12.76 2.48 -12.34
CA PHE A 816 11.63 2.59 -11.43
C PHE A 816 10.31 2.57 -12.17
N ALA A 817 9.27 2.14 -11.46
CA ALA A 817 7.90 2.13 -11.96
C ALA A 817 7.11 3.23 -11.27
N GLU A 818 6.68 4.21 -12.04
CA GLU A 818 5.77 5.24 -11.58
C GLU A 818 4.33 4.77 -11.77
N LEU A 819 3.59 4.70 -10.67
CA LEU A 819 2.19 4.32 -10.67
C LEU A 819 1.30 5.38 -11.33
N CYS A 820 0.35 4.96 -12.16
CA CYS A 820 -0.81 5.79 -12.50
C CYS A 820 -1.87 5.67 -11.38
N PRO A 821 -2.22 6.77 -10.68
CA PRO A 821 -3.14 6.71 -9.54
C PRO A 821 -4.58 6.37 -9.93
N PHE A 822 -4.96 6.50 -11.20
CA PHE A 822 -6.35 6.38 -11.67
C PHE A 822 -6.65 5.10 -12.46
N GLY A 823 -5.65 4.28 -12.78
CA GLY A 823 -5.79 3.06 -13.61
C GLY A 823 -6.87 2.10 -13.12
N PHE A 824 -7.51 1.32 -14.00
CA PHE A 824 -8.58 0.37 -13.59
C PHE A 824 -8.10 -0.89 -12.88
N THR A 825 -6.83 -1.26 -13.03
CA THR A 825 -6.31 -2.54 -12.55
C THR A 825 -4.93 -2.41 -11.93
N GLY A 826 -4.69 -3.12 -10.82
CA GLY A 826 -3.44 -3.05 -10.06
C GLY A 826 -3.53 -2.09 -8.88
N SER A 827 -2.38 -1.70 -8.34
CA SER A 827 -2.28 -0.86 -7.14
C SER A 827 -2.58 0.61 -7.45
N ASN A 828 -3.84 0.99 -7.69
CA ASN A 828 -4.25 2.39 -7.92
C ASN A 828 -4.84 3.03 -6.63
N ALA A 829 -5.14 4.33 -6.66
CA ALA A 829 -5.65 5.06 -5.51
C ALA A 829 -7.02 4.54 -5.02
N GLN A 830 -7.91 4.14 -5.93
CA GLN A 830 -9.21 3.52 -5.57
C GLN A 830 -9.03 2.18 -4.85
N SER A 831 -8.10 1.33 -5.32
CA SER A 831 -7.79 0.04 -4.72
C SER A 831 -7.16 0.20 -3.34
N ILE A 832 -6.35 1.24 -3.14
CA ILE A 832 -5.78 1.58 -1.83
C ILE A 832 -6.91 2.00 -0.90
N LEU A 833 -7.79 2.91 -1.32
CA LEU A 833 -8.95 3.34 -0.55
C LEU A 833 -9.83 2.15 -0.14
N ASN A 834 -10.21 1.28 -1.07
CA ASN A 834 -11.01 0.08 -0.79
C ASN A 834 -10.30 -0.85 0.21
N SER A 835 -8.98 -1.01 0.12
CA SER A 835 -8.20 -1.84 1.05
C SER A 835 -8.12 -1.22 2.46
N GLN A 836 -8.18 0.10 2.58
CA GLN A 836 -8.32 0.77 3.87
C GLN A 836 -9.72 0.52 4.45
N MET A 837 -10.78 0.53 3.63
CA MET A 837 -12.15 0.31 4.12
C MET A 837 -12.31 -1.10 4.69
N ASP A 838 -11.83 -2.10 3.94
CA ASP A 838 -11.78 -3.49 4.42
C ASP A 838 -11.04 -3.60 5.77
N ALA A 839 -10.00 -2.78 5.98
CA ALA A 839 -9.24 -2.77 7.23
C ALA A 839 -10.00 -2.09 8.37
N ILE A 840 -10.63 -0.93 8.16
CA ILE A 840 -11.45 -0.24 9.16
C ILE A 840 -12.58 -1.17 9.64
N GLU A 841 -13.30 -1.79 8.71
CA GLU A 841 -14.38 -2.74 9.01
C GLU A 841 -13.88 -3.95 9.80
N SER A 842 -12.66 -4.43 9.51
CA SER A 842 -12.07 -5.58 10.21
C SER A 842 -11.59 -5.29 11.64
N ILE A 843 -11.45 -4.00 11.99
CA ILE A 843 -10.95 -3.57 13.29
C ILE A 843 -12.00 -2.85 14.14
N ASP A 844 -13.17 -2.49 13.64
CA ASP A 844 -14.33 -2.14 14.47
C ASP A 844 -14.82 -3.37 15.24
N ILE A 845 -14.21 -3.62 16.40
CA ILE A 845 -14.34 -4.85 17.17
C ILE A 845 -14.73 -4.62 18.63
N SER A 846 -14.61 -3.39 19.12
CA SER A 846 -14.83 -3.03 20.50
C SER A 846 -15.68 -1.75 20.58
N PRO A 847 -16.69 -1.70 21.47
CA PRO A 847 -17.42 -0.46 21.74
C PRO A 847 -16.59 0.57 22.52
N ARG A 848 -15.33 0.26 22.86
CA ARG A 848 -14.40 1.11 23.60
C ARG A 848 -13.12 1.31 22.78
N ALA A 849 -12.70 2.56 22.68
CA ALA A 849 -11.39 2.94 22.13
C ALA A 849 -10.26 2.69 23.14
N ALA A 850 -9.04 2.50 22.64
CA ALA A 850 -7.85 2.50 23.48
C ALA A 850 -7.50 3.91 23.98
N HIS A 851 -6.73 3.97 25.06
CA HIS A 851 -6.07 5.18 25.52
C HIS A 851 -4.74 5.34 24.79
N VAL A 852 -4.69 6.22 23.80
CA VAL A 852 -3.51 6.46 22.97
C VAL A 852 -2.88 7.81 23.32
N LYS A 853 -1.57 7.84 23.55
CA LYS A 853 -0.81 9.07 23.83
C LYS A 853 0.50 9.08 23.06
N ARG A 854 0.94 10.27 22.62
CA ARG A 854 2.31 10.46 22.14
C ARG A 854 3.22 10.80 23.31
N GLY A 855 4.29 10.04 23.52
CA GLY A 855 5.23 10.30 24.61
C GLY A 855 6.39 9.31 24.66
N THR A 856 7.34 9.56 25.55
CA THR A 856 8.48 8.66 25.76
C THR A 856 8.15 7.59 26.79
N SER A 857 8.57 6.35 26.57
CA SER A 857 8.37 5.26 27.53
C SER A 857 9.20 5.43 28.81
N THR A 858 10.22 6.30 28.83
CA THR A 858 11.00 6.61 30.04
C THR A 858 10.23 7.48 31.03
N ALA A 859 9.13 8.10 30.60
CA ALA A 859 8.24 8.92 31.43
C ALA A 859 6.78 8.72 30.98
N LEU A 860 6.10 7.75 31.59
CA LEU A 860 4.70 7.48 31.27
C LEU A 860 3.80 8.66 31.67
N PRO A 861 2.72 8.92 30.88
CA PRO A 861 1.71 9.91 31.24
C PRO A 861 1.14 9.67 32.65
N SER A 862 0.74 10.75 33.33
CA SER A 862 0.26 10.70 34.71
C SER A 862 -0.95 9.77 34.90
N GLU A 863 -1.78 9.65 33.86
CA GLU A 863 -2.97 8.80 33.77
C GLU A 863 -2.67 7.31 33.56
N PHE A 864 -1.43 6.95 33.17
CA PHE A 864 -1.04 5.57 32.88
C PHE A 864 -0.49 4.91 34.14
N ARG A 865 -1.37 4.28 34.93
CA ARG A 865 -0.99 3.61 36.20
C ARG A 865 -1.74 2.30 36.40
N GLN A 866 -1.12 1.39 37.17
CA GLN A 866 -1.72 0.14 37.67
C GLN A 866 -2.24 -0.80 36.57
N PHE A 867 -1.32 -1.35 35.78
CA PHE A 867 -1.60 -2.32 34.72
C PHE A 867 -1.59 -3.76 35.22
N ASP A 868 -2.48 -4.58 34.67
CA ASP A 868 -2.55 -6.02 34.93
C ASP A 868 -1.50 -6.78 34.10
N ALA A 869 -1.19 -6.27 32.91
CA ALA A 869 -0.06 -6.73 32.10
C ALA A 869 0.57 -5.56 31.34
N VAL A 870 1.89 -5.59 31.18
CA VAL A 870 2.63 -4.76 30.22
C VAL A 870 3.14 -5.69 29.14
N ILE A 871 2.70 -5.50 27.90
CA ILE A 871 3.07 -6.35 26.77
C ILE A 871 3.57 -5.42 25.69
N THR A 872 4.84 -5.54 25.30
CA THR A 872 5.48 -4.50 24.49
C THR A 872 6.58 -5.04 23.57
N ASP A 873 6.80 -4.32 22.47
CA ASP A 873 7.79 -4.64 21.42
C ASP A 873 8.81 -3.49 21.32
N PRO A 874 9.83 -3.46 22.19
CA PRO A 874 10.75 -2.33 22.26
C PRO A 874 11.64 -2.20 21.02
N PRO A 875 12.22 -1.01 20.76
CA PRO A 875 13.07 -0.79 19.61
C PRO A 875 14.29 -1.72 19.57
N TYR A 876 14.60 -2.26 18.39
CA TYR A 876 15.65 -3.28 18.19
C TYR A 876 17.06 -2.68 18.10
N TYR A 877 17.50 -2.00 19.16
CA TYR A 877 18.87 -1.52 19.32
C TYR A 877 19.35 -0.65 18.15
N ASP A 878 20.17 -1.20 17.25
CA ASP A 878 20.70 -0.54 16.06
C ASP A 878 20.27 -1.20 14.74
N ASN A 879 19.26 -2.08 14.76
CA ASN A 879 18.76 -2.77 13.55
C ASN A 879 17.80 -1.93 12.72
N VAL A 880 17.02 -1.06 13.37
CA VAL A 880 15.94 -0.30 12.71
C VAL A 880 15.99 1.16 13.15
N PRO A 881 16.22 2.10 12.22
CA PRO A 881 16.22 3.53 12.52
C PRO A 881 14.81 4.11 12.33
N TYR A 882 13.88 3.77 13.23
CA TYR A 882 12.44 4.05 13.06
C TYR A 882 12.15 5.51 12.74
N ALA A 883 12.71 6.43 13.51
CA ALA A 883 12.48 7.84 13.26
C ALA A 883 13.02 8.28 11.89
N ASP A 884 14.21 7.84 11.45
CA ASP A 884 14.74 8.23 10.13
C ASP A 884 13.86 7.71 8.99
N VAL A 885 13.38 6.47 9.06
CA VAL A 885 12.51 5.92 8.01
C VAL A 885 11.10 6.53 8.05
N SER A 886 10.59 6.87 9.24
CA SER A 886 9.32 7.58 9.43
C SER A 886 9.29 8.98 8.82
N ASP A 887 10.45 9.63 8.67
CA ASP A 887 10.52 10.98 8.08
C ASP A 887 9.95 11.01 6.65
N PHE A 888 10.04 9.90 5.91
CA PHE A 888 9.42 9.76 4.58
C PHE A 888 7.90 10.01 4.61
N PHE A 889 7.20 9.55 5.64
CA PHE A 889 5.75 9.75 5.81
C PHE A 889 5.45 11.05 6.56
N TYR A 890 6.26 11.38 7.56
CA TYR A 890 6.08 12.57 8.38
C TYR A 890 5.98 13.85 7.54
N ILE A 891 6.82 13.99 6.50
CA ILE A 891 6.79 15.16 5.61
C ILE A 891 5.44 15.29 4.87
N TRP A 892 4.79 14.19 4.52
CA TRP A 892 3.48 14.19 3.87
C TRP A 892 2.36 14.40 4.88
N LEU A 893 2.40 13.72 6.03
CA LEU A 893 1.48 13.95 7.14
C LEU A 893 1.50 15.41 7.60
N LYS A 894 2.67 16.05 7.65
CA LYS A 894 2.76 17.48 7.97
C LYS A 894 1.99 18.36 6.98
N ARG A 895 1.99 18.01 5.70
CA ARG A 895 1.29 18.76 4.64
C ARG A 895 -0.20 18.46 4.59
N SER A 896 -0.61 17.24 4.88
CA SER A 896 -2.02 16.82 4.89
C SER A 896 -2.73 17.07 6.22
N LEU A 897 -2.03 16.88 7.35
CA LEU A 897 -2.57 16.92 8.71
C LEU A 897 -1.94 17.98 9.62
N GLY A 898 -0.95 18.76 9.18
CA GLY A 898 -0.27 19.72 10.06
C GLY A 898 -1.20 20.75 10.70
N ARG A 899 -2.30 21.10 10.04
CA ARG A 899 -3.36 21.97 10.58
C ARG A 899 -4.28 21.28 11.59
N VAL A 900 -4.36 19.95 11.52
CA VAL A 900 -5.24 19.09 12.33
C VAL A 900 -4.53 18.62 13.60
N TYR A 901 -3.23 18.39 13.53
CA TYR A 901 -2.37 18.00 14.68
C TYR A 901 -1.08 18.84 14.73
N PRO A 902 -1.15 20.17 14.88
CA PRO A 902 0.05 21.02 14.96
C PRO A 902 0.98 20.63 16.13
N GLU A 903 0.42 20.09 17.22
CA GLU A 903 1.15 19.57 18.37
C GLU A 903 2.05 18.37 18.03
N HIS A 904 1.73 17.66 16.94
CA HIS A 904 2.47 16.46 16.53
C HIS A 904 3.35 16.66 15.30
N LEU A 905 2.99 17.62 14.43
CA LEU A 905 3.53 17.74 13.07
C LEU A 905 4.18 19.10 12.76
N SER A 906 4.42 19.94 13.76
CA SER A 906 5.03 21.27 13.58
C SER A 906 6.54 21.23 13.34
N SER A 907 7.27 20.24 13.87
CA SER A 907 8.71 20.13 13.67
C SER A 907 9.08 19.85 12.21
N GLU A 908 10.35 20.06 11.84
CA GLU A 908 10.86 19.77 10.50
C GLU A 908 10.80 18.27 10.19
N LEU A 909 11.29 17.43 11.13
CA LEU A 909 11.32 15.97 11.04
C LEU A 909 10.80 15.34 12.34
N THR A 910 10.69 14.01 12.39
CA THR A 910 10.27 13.30 13.61
C THR A 910 11.31 13.46 14.75
N PRO A 911 10.90 13.41 16.04
CA PRO A 911 11.79 13.59 17.17
C PRO A 911 12.79 12.44 17.30
N LYS A 912 14.10 12.75 17.39
CA LYS A 912 15.18 11.75 17.48
C LYS A 912 15.82 11.60 18.86
N LYS A 913 15.80 12.66 19.66
CA LYS A 913 16.58 12.74 20.91
C LYS A 913 16.13 11.74 21.97
N SER A 914 14.84 11.45 22.03
CA SER A 914 14.23 10.55 23.02
C SER A 914 13.91 9.17 22.45
N GLU A 915 14.42 8.85 21.25
CA GLU A 915 14.27 7.54 20.62
C GLU A 915 15.24 6.55 21.27
N ALA A 916 14.73 5.50 21.93
CA ALA A 916 15.56 4.48 22.57
C ALA A 916 16.25 3.61 21.51
N THR A 917 17.38 4.06 20.96
CA THR A 917 18.15 3.35 19.91
C THR A 917 19.67 3.45 20.15
N ALA A 918 20.41 2.47 19.64
CA ALA A 918 21.88 2.46 19.65
C ALA A 918 22.47 2.92 18.31
N LEU A 919 21.89 3.97 17.72
CA LEU A 919 22.34 4.52 16.43
C LEU A 919 23.54 5.45 16.63
N SER A 920 24.72 4.99 16.22
CA SER A 920 25.97 5.77 16.28
C SER A 920 25.88 7.15 15.62
N SER A 921 25.05 7.32 14.58
CA SER A 921 24.85 8.61 13.92
C SER A 921 24.27 9.69 14.84
N ARG A 922 23.57 9.30 15.93
CA ARG A 922 23.05 10.22 16.95
C ARG A 922 24.11 10.73 17.91
N HIS A 923 25.29 10.09 17.91
CA HIS A 923 26.36 10.33 18.86
C HIS A 923 27.70 10.60 18.15
N ALA A 924 27.66 11.30 17.01
CA ALA A 924 28.85 11.64 16.22
C ALA A 924 29.71 10.41 15.85
N GLY A 925 29.07 9.27 15.59
CA GLY A 925 29.73 8.01 15.26
C GLY A 925 30.23 7.20 16.47
N ASN A 926 30.05 7.70 17.70
CA ASN A 926 30.52 7.01 18.91
C ASN A 926 29.55 5.87 19.31
N MET A 927 29.94 4.63 19.02
CA MET A 927 29.15 3.44 19.33
C MET A 927 29.01 3.19 20.83
N THR A 928 30.08 3.37 21.61
CA THR A 928 30.04 3.17 23.06
C THR A 928 29.03 4.09 23.74
N LYS A 929 28.99 5.36 23.32
CA LYS A 929 28.01 6.33 23.81
C LYS A 929 26.59 5.97 23.37
N ALA A 930 26.40 5.50 22.13
CA ALA A 930 25.11 5.04 21.63
C ALA A 930 24.58 3.85 22.45
N ASN A 931 25.43 2.86 22.72
CA ASN A 931 25.09 1.66 23.48
C ASN A 931 24.70 2.01 24.92
N SER A 932 25.50 2.82 25.62
CA SER A 932 25.20 3.24 27.00
C SER A 932 23.93 4.10 27.10
N THR A 933 23.66 4.95 26.09
CA THR A 933 22.42 5.75 26.04
C THR A 933 21.21 4.84 25.85
N TYR A 934 21.28 3.88 24.93
CA TYR A 934 20.22 2.89 24.74
C TYR A 934 19.94 2.09 26.01
N GLU A 935 20.98 1.55 26.65
CA GLU A 935 20.86 0.78 27.89
C GLU A 935 20.15 1.58 28.98
N LYS A 936 20.59 2.84 29.19
CA LYS A 936 19.98 3.75 30.16
C LYS A 936 18.49 3.96 29.86
N MET A 937 18.14 4.25 28.61
CA MET A 937 16.74 4.49 28.23
C MET A 937 15.88 3.25 28.37
N MET A 938 16.38 2.07 27.97
CA MET A 938 15.66 0.81 28.16
C MET A 938 15.45 0.49 29.65
N PHE A 939 16.46 0.71 30.48
CA PHE A 939 16.33 0.59 31.93
C PHE A 939 15.25 1.54 32.49
N GLU A 940 15.28 2.81 32.10
CA GLU A 940 14.29 3.80 32.54
C GLU A 940 12.87 3.41 32.08
N SER A 941 12.70 2.96 30.84
CA SER A 941 11.41 2.48 30.31
C SER A 941 10.90 1.26 31.08
N PHE A 942 11.74 0.26 31.32
CA PHE A 942 11.35 -0.89 32.14
C PHE A 942 11.10 -0.50 33.59
N ARG A 943 11.81 0.49 34.13
CA ARG A 943 11.51 1.00 35.47
C ARG A 943 10.13 1.64 35.53
N GLN A 944 9.71 2.36 34.48
CA GLN A 944 8.32 2.84 34.38
C GLN A 944 7.32 1.69 34.28
N ALA A 945 7.63 0.64 33.51
CA ALA A 945 6.80 -0.57 33.47
C ALA A 945 6.67 -1.19 34.86
N TRP A 946 7.79 -1.33 35.59
CA TRP A 946 7.81 -1.86 36.95
C TRP A 946 6.97 -1.00 37.90
N ASN A 947 7.13 0.31 37.89
CA ASN A 947 6.39 1.22 38.77
C ASN A 947 4.87 1.13 38.56
N ASN A 948 4.45 0.87 37.31
CA ASN A 948 3.04 0.88 36.94
C ASN A 948 2.40 -0.50 36.81
N LEU A 949 3.18 -1.59 36.84
CA LEU A 949 2.68 -2.96 36.84
C LEU A 949 2.22 -3.36 38.25
N LYS A 950 1.06 -4.04 38.36
CA LYS A 950 0.60 -4.59 39.65
C LYS A 950 1.54 -5.68 40.17
N ALA A 951 1.51 -5.98 41.47
CA ALA A 951 2.44 -6.91 42.11
C ALA A 951 2.52 -8.29 41.41
N ASN A 952 1.36 -8.86 41.05
CA ASN A 952 1.25 -10.15 40.35
C ASN A 952 1.08 -10.00 38.82
N GLY A 953 1.28 -8.79 38.29
CA GLY A 953 1.19 -8.52 36.86
C GLY A 953 2.40 -9.08 36.10
N GLN A 954 2.24 -9.23 34.80
CA GLN A 954 3.31 -9.73 33.93
C GLN A 954 3.85 -8.66 33.00
N LEU A 955 5.16 -8.70 32.80
CA LEU A 955 5.83 -8.04 31.69
C LEU A 955 6.12 -9.08 30.61
N VAL A 956 5.65 -8.84 29.39
CA VAL A 956 5.99 -9.65 28.21
C VAL A 956 6.70 -8.75 27.21
N VAL A 957 7.97 -9.04 26.95
CA VAL A 957 8.79 -8.31 25.98
C VAL A 957 8.95 -9.16 24.73
N VAL A 958 8.51 -8.63 23.59
CA VAL A 958 8.74 -9.24 22.28
C VAL A 958 10.00 -8.61 21.69
N TYR A 959 11.07 -9.39 21.51
CA TYR A 959 12.34 -8.85 21.03
C TYR A 959 13.01 -9.73 20.00
N ALA A 960 13.77 -9.11 19.10
CA ALA A 960 14.59 -9.81 18.11
C ALA A 960 15.87 -9.01 17.84
N HIS A 961 17.02 -9.66 18.01
CA HIS A 961 18.32 -9.06 17.72
C HIS A 961 19.31 -10.07 17.13
N LYS A 962 20.18 -9.59 16.24
CA LYS A 962 21.16 -10.43 15.51
C LYS A 962 22.44 -10.72 16.29
N THR A 963 22.71 -9.95 17.33
CA THR A 963 23.97 -10.01 18.10
C THR A 963 23.70 -10.22 19.57
N THR A 964 24.60 -10.94 20.25
CA THR A 964 24.57 -11.20 21.70
C THR A 964 24.58 -9.90 22.51
N LEU A 965 25.32 -8.88 22.06
CA LEU A 965 25.37 -7.58 22.75
C LEU A 965 23.98 -6.93 22.89
N GLY A 966 23.17 -6.93 21.84
CA GLY A 966 21.81 -6.36 21.91
C GLY A 966 20.91 -7.12 22.88
N TRP A 967 21.08 -8.46 22.98
CA TRP A 967 20.39 -9.27 23.98
C TRP A 967 20.89 -8.99 25.40
N ALA A 968 22.21 -8.95 25.61
CA ALA A 968 22.82 -8.64 26.90
C ALA A 968 22.32 -7.30 27.46
N THR A 969 22.27 -6.26 26.61
CA THR A 969 21.77 -4.94 27.02
C THR A 969 20.30 -4.96 27.44
N LEU A 970 19.44 -5.71 26.73
CA LEU A 970 18.03 -5.87 27.11
C LEU A 970 17.89 -6.60 28.46
N VAL A 971 18.63 -7.70 28.64
CA VAL A 971 18.62 -8.53 29.86
C VAL A 971 19.11 -7.73 31.05
N ASP A 972 20.20 -6.96 30.92
CA ASP A 972 20.69 -6.10 31.98
C ASP A 972 19.70 -4.99 32.32
N ALA A 973 19.06 -4.37 31.32
CA ALA A 973 18.02 -3.37 31.56
C ALA A 973 16.83 -3.94 32.36
N LEU A 974 16.37 -5.16 32.04
CA LEU A 974 15.32 -5.86 32.78
C LEU A 974 15.76 -6.18 34.22
N ARG A 975 16.95 -6.77 34.38
CA ARG A 975 17.50 -7.14 35.69
C ARG A 975 17.66 -5.91 36.58
N LYS A 976 18.25 -4.84 36.07
CA LYS A 976 18.42 -3.56 36.80
C LYS A 976 17.07 -2.93 37.17
N ALA A 977 16.06 -3.05 36.30
CA ALA A 977 14.71 -2.56 36.56
C ALA A 977 13.92 -3.40 37.59
N SER A 978 14.54 -4.41 38.21
CA SER A 978 13.93 -5.31 39.20
C SER A 978 12.91 -6.27 38.59
N PHE A 979 13.18 -6.77 37.38
CA PHE A 979 12.47 -7.90 36.79
C PHE A 979 13.29 -9.19 36.83
N THR A 980 12.60 -10.29 37.09
CA THR A 980 13.10 -11.66 36.90
C THR A 980 12.46 -12.23 35.64
N VAL A 981 13.26 -12.70 34.69
CA VAL A 981 12.79 -13.44 33.53
C VAL A 981 12.40 -14.84 33.99
N VAL A 982 11.14 -15.21 33.78
CA VAL A 982 10.58 -16.48 34.24
C VAL A 982 10.50 -17.51 33.13
N GLU A 983 10.27 -17.07 31.89
CA GLU A 983 10.14 -17.94 30.72
C GLU A 983 10.52 -17.24 29.43
N ALA A 984 10.89 -18.03 28.43
CA ALA A 984 11.19 -17.57 27.08
C ALA A 984 10.58 -18.50 26.02
N TRP A 985 9.93 -17.91 25.02
CA TRP A 985 9.33 -18.63 23.91
C TRP A 985 9.85 -18.13 22.57
N PRO A 986 10.37 -18.99 21.68
CA PRO A 986 10.74 -18.58 20.33
C PRO A 986 9.46 -18.43 19.50
N LEU A 987 9.44 -17.50 18.56
CA LEU A 987 8.34 -17.31 17.63
C LEU A 987 8.90 -17.04 16.24
N ASP A 988 8.69 -17.98 15.33
CA ASP A 988 8.98 -17.74 13.92
C ASP A 988 7.87 -16.87 13.34
N THR A 989 8.28 -15.72 12.82
CA THR A 989 7.37 -14.81 12.11
C THR A 989 7.75 -14.68 10.65
N GLU A 990 8.82 -15.30 10.14
CA GLU A 990 9.29 -15.13 8.76
C GLU A 990 8.71 -16.15 7.78
N ARG A 991 8.73 -15.81 6.47
CA ARG A 991 8.27 -16.74 5.43
C ARG A 991 9.34 -17.80 5.17
N SER A 992 8.95 -19.07 5.25
CA SER A 992 9.81 -20.22 4.95
C SER A 992 10.45 -20.19 3.54
N ALA A 993 9.88 -19.45 2.58
CA ALA A 993 10.41 -19.32 1.23
C ALA A 993 11.77 -18.58 1.13
N ARG A 994 12.21 -17.88 2.19
CA ARG A 994 13.53 -17.22 2.24
C ARG A 994 14.64 -18.10 2.83
N LEU A 995 14.30 -19.25 3.44
CA LEU A 995 15.25 -20.17 4.05
C LEU A 995 16.07 -20.99 3.03
N LEU A 996 15.65 -21.04 1.76
CA LEU A 996 16.35 -21.78 0.70
C LEU A 996 17.37 -20.93 -0.08
N ALA A 997 17.60 -19.67 0.30
CA ALA A 997 18.57 -18.79 -0.35
C ALA A 997 19.80 -18.55 0.53
N ILE A 998 20.77 -19.47 0.42
CA ILE A 998 22.23 -19.26 0.54
C ILE A 998 22.74 -18.84 1.94
N ASN A 999 23.35 -19.79 2.66
CA ASN A 999 24.57 -19.67 3.49
C ASN A 999 24.78 -18.42 4.37
N THR A 1000 23.73 -17.83 4.93
CA THR A 1000 23.85 -16.98 6.10
C THR A 1000 22.77 -17.39 7.09
N ALA A 1001 23.16 -18.16 8.10
CA ALA A 1001 22.35 -18.38 9.29
C ALA A 1001 22.19 -17.03 10.02
N SER A 1002 21.18 -16.25 9.62
CA SER A 1002 20.80 -15.03 10.32
C SER A 1002 19.55 -15.31 11.14
N LEU A 1003 19.66 -15.18 12.47
CA LEU A 1003 18.58 -15.31 13.45
C LEU A 1003 17.25 -14.70 12.94
N ALA A 1004 16.25 -15.55 12.69
CA ALA A 1004 14.97 -15.17 12.08
C ALA A 1004 13.77 -15.20 13.06
N SER A 1005 13.95 -15.62 14.32
CA SER A 1005 12.88 -15.74 15.31
C SER A 1005 12.87 -14.58 16.30
N SER A 1006 11.67 -14.07 16.61
CA SER A 1006 11.42 -13.19 17.75
C SER A 1006 11.30 -14.04 19.01
N ILE A 1007 11.70 -13.54 20.17
CA ILE A 1007 11.48 -14.20 21.47
C ILE A 1007 10.43 -13.43 22.26
N PHE A 1008 9.50 -14.14 22.88
CA PHE A 1008 8.68 -13.63 23.97
C PHE A 1008 9.39 -13.90 25.29
N LEU A 1009 9.97 -12.86 25.88
CA LEU A 1009 10.52 -12.90 27.23
C LEU A 1009 9.42 -12.56 28.22
N VAL A 1010 9.11 -13.50 29.10
CA VAL A 1010 8.11 -13.34 30.16
C VAL A 1010 8.84 -13.01 31.44
N ALA A 1011 8.45 -11.94 32.11
CA ALA A 1011 9.08 -11.48 33.33
C ALA A 1011 8.06 -11.08 34.41
N ARG A 1012 8.48 -11.25 35.67
CA ARG A 1012 7.76 -10.79 36.86
C ARG A 1012 8.60 -9.81 37.65
N LYS A 1013 7.95 -9.04 38.52
CA LYS A 1013 8.67 -8.24 39.51
C LYS A 1013 9.51 -9.17 40.38
N ARG A 1014 10.80 -8.84 40.52
CA ARG A 1014 11.71 -9.53 41.41
C ARG A 1014 11.35 -9.19 42.86
N GLU A 1015 11.34 -10.22 43.71
CA GLU A 1015 11.27 -10.07 45.17
C GLU A 1015 12.70 -9.97 45.71
N GLY A 1016 12.99 -8.96 46.53
CA GLY A 1016 14.32 -8.76 47.10
C GLY A 1016 15.35 -8.13 46.15
N ASN A 1017 16.51 -7.81 46.72
CA ASN A 1017 17.63 -7.17 46.02
C ASN A 1017 18.96 -7.88 46.36
N GLU A 1018 18.90 -9.21 46.33
CA GLU A 1018 19.98 -10.10 46.75
C GLU A 1018 21.13 -10.13 45.75
N THR A 1019 22.33 -10.41 46.24
CA THR A 1019 23.53 -10.68 45.43
C THR A 1019 23.77 -12.18 45.43
N GLY A 1020 23.81 -12.80 44.25
CA GLY A 1020 24.02 -14.23 44.11
C GLY A 1020 25.48 -14.58 43.78
N SER A 1021 25.94 -15.73 44.27
CA SER A 1021 27.21 -16.36 43.87
C SER A 1021 27.04 -17.05 42.52
N TYR A 1022 27.91 -16.75 41.55
CA TYR A 1022 27.84 -17.38 40.23
C TYR A 1022 28.06 -18.89 40.31
N GLU A 1023 29.14 -19.31 40.96
CA GLU A 1023 29.56 -20.71 41.01
C GLU A 1023 28.62 -21.57 41.86
N ASP A 1024 28.17 -21.06 43.00
CA ASP A 1024 27.39 -21.86 43.96
C ASP A 1024 25.89 -21.89 43.62
N GLU A 1025 25.34 -20.76 43.17
CA GLU A 1025 23.89 -20.58 43.05
C GLU A 1025 23.42 -20.50 41.60
N VAL A 1026 24.09 -19.72 40.76
CA VAL A 1026 23.64 -19.49 39.38
C VAL A 1026 23.97 -20.69 38.50
N GLN A 1027 25.22 -21.15 38.51
CA GLN A 1027 25.69 -22.24 37.66
C GLN A 1027 24.98 -23.57 37.98
N SER A 1028 24.79 -23.87 39.27
CA SER A 1028 24.12 -25.09 39.73
C SER A 1028 22.64 -25.15 39.29
N GLU A 1029 21.92 -24.03 39.34
CA GLU A 1029 20.54 -23.94 38.88
C GLU A 1029 20.45 -23.92 37.35
N LEU A 1030 21.41 -23.28 36.68
CA LEU A 1030 21.44 -23.11 35.24
C LEU A 1030 21.45 -24.44 34.50
N ASP A 1031 22.32 -25.37 34.90
CA ASP A 1031 22.42 -26.71 34.30
C ASP A 1031 21.09 -27.47 34.38
N HIS A 1032 20.41 -27.38 35.51
CA HIS A 1032 19.12 -28.02 35.72
C HIS A 1032 18.04 -27.42 34.81
N ILE A 1033 17.93 -26.08 34.79
CA ILE A 1033 16.97 -25.34 33.96
C ILE A 1033 17.18 -25.64 32.48
N ILE A 1034 18.43 -25.59 31.99
CA ILE A 1034 18.74 -25.83 30.59
C ILE A 1034 18.36 -27.25 30.19
N ARG A 1035 18.77 -28.26 30.97
CA ARG A 1035 18.48 -29.67 30.66
C ARG A 1035 16.97 -29.93 30.63
N GLU A 1036 16.22 -29.45 31.63
CA GLU A 1036 14.75 -29.56 31.64
C GLU A 1036 14.13 -28.88 30.42
N ARG A 1037 14.62 -27.68 30.07
CA ARG A 1037 14.04 -26.87 29.03
C ARG A 1037 14.32 -27.41 27.63
N VAL A 1038 15.56 -27.82 27.37
CA VAL A 1038 15.95 -28.49 26.12
C VAL A 1038 15.06 -29.73 25.92
N ASP A 1039 14.87 -30.53 26.95
CA ASP A 1039 13.98 -31.70 26.92
C ASP A 1039 12.54 -31.36 26.56
N THR A 1040 11.99 -30.36 27.23
CA THR A 1040 10.58 -29.97 27.07
C THR A 1040 10.33 -29.39 25.67
N LEU A 1041 11.18 -28.47 25.23
CA LEU A 1041 11.05 -27.83 23.91
C LEU A 1041 11.29 -28.84 22.77
N TRP A 1042 12.24 -29.76 22.93
CA TRP A 1042 12.48 -30.84 21.95
C TRP A 1042 11.24 -31.74 21.81
N LYS A 1043 10.60 -32.13 22.91
CA LYS A 1043 9.34 -32.91 22.89
C LYS A 1043 8.18 -32.15 22.26
N MET A 1044 8.20 -30.82 22.32
CA MET A 1044 7.25 -29.94 21.61
C MET A 1044 7.59 -29.77 20.13
N GLY A 1045 8.68 -30.39 19.65
CA GLY A 1045 9.15 -30.34 18.26
C GLY A 1045 9.88 -29.03 17.90
N ILE A 1046 10.30 -28.25 18.89
CA ILE A 1046 11.16 -27.07 18.68
C ILE A 1046 12.60 -27.59 18.53
N THR A 1047 13.27 -27.21 17.45
CA THR A 1047 14.60 -27.71 17.09
C THR A 1047 15.49 -26.60 16.52
N GLY A 1048 16.77 -26.89 16.30
CA GLY A 1048 17.70 -25.95 15.67
C GLY A 1048 17.95 -24.68 16.50
N ALA A 1049 18.12 -23.55 15.82
CA ALA A 1049 18.45 -22.28 16.48
C ALA A 1049 17.36 -21.81 17.46
N ASP A 1050 16.08 -22.07 17.17
CA ASP A 1050 14.96 -21.68 18.03
C ASP A 1050 14.99 -22.39 19.38
N LEU A 1051 15.40 -23.66 19.38
CA LEU A 1051 15.59 -24.43 20.60
C LEU A 1051 16.72 -23.84 21.45
N VAL A 1052 17.85 -23.51 20.82
CA VAL A 1052 18.99 -22.90 21.50
C VAL A 1052 18.57 -21.59 22.15
N ILE A 1053 17.99 -20.70 21.37
CA ILE A 1053 17.58 -19.35 21.80
C ILE A 1053 16.58 -19.41 22.95
N ALA A 1054 15.59 -20.31 22.88
CA ALA A 1054 14.59 -20.45 23.92
C ALA A 1054 15.14 -21.07 25.21
N ALA A 1055 16.06 -22.04 25.09
CA ALA A 1055 16.76 -22.61 26.24
C ALA A 1055 17.67 -21.57 26.91
N VAL A 1056 18.38 -20.75 26.12
CA VAL A 1056 19.17 -19.61 26.62
C VAL A 1056 18.27 -18.63 27.38
N GLY A 1057 17.12 -18.27 26.80
CA GLY A 1057 16.16 -17.38 27.44
C GLY A 1057 15.58 -17.93 28.75
N ALA A 1058 15.40 -19.25 28.88
CA ALA A 1058 15.00 -19.87 30.14
C ALA A 1058 16.12 -19.85 31.19
N GLY A 1059 17.38 -20.04 30.76
CA GLY A 1059 18.57 -19.95 31.62
C GLY A 1059 18.73 -18.57 32.27
N LEU A 1060 18.18 -17.51 31.66
CA LEU A 1060 18.14 -16.16 32.26
C LEU A 1060 17.45 -16.12 33.61
N ARG A 1061 16.60 -17.09 33.95
CA ARG A 1061 15.93 -17.16 35.25
C ARG A 1061 16.91 -17.26 36.41
N ALA A 1062 17.94 -18.10 36.29
CA ALA A 1062 18.97 -18.27 37.33
C ALA A 1062 19.76 -16.98 37.58
N PHE A 1063 19.96 -16.18 36.53
CA PHE A 1063 20.72 -14.93 36.60
C PHE A 1063 19.87 -13.73 37.04
N THR A 1064 18.69 -13.55 36.45
CA THR A 1064 17.85 -12.36 36.65
C THR A 1064 17.08 -12.36 37.97
N ARG A 1065 17.03 -13.50 38.67
CA ARG A 1065 16.49 -13.59 40.04
C ARG A 1065 17.32 -12.83 41.06
N PHE A 1066 18.58 -12.53 40.75
CA PHE A 1066 19.46 -11.71 41.59
C PHE A 1066 19.55 -10.28 41.08
N ALA A 1067 19.75 -9.34 42.00
CA ALA A 1067 20.01 -7.96 41.64
C ALA A 1067 21.41 -7.78 41.07
N ARG A 1068 22.38 -8.53 41.61
CA ARG A 1068 23.78 -8.59 41.20
C ARG A 1068 24.24 -10.03 41.29
N VAL A 1069 25.07 -10.47 40.37
CA VAL A 1069 25.70 -11.80 40.43
C VAL A 1069 27.20 -11.56 40.41
N GLU A 1070 27.92 -12.15 41.36
CA GLU A 1070 29.37 -11.99 41.50
C GLU A 1070 30.06 -13.34 41.31
N TYR A 1071 31.23 -13.31 40.67
CA TYR A 1071 32.18 -14.42 40.75
C TYR A 1071 32.78 -14.52 42.16
N ALA A 1072 33.43 -15.63 42.48
CA ALA A 1072 34.12 -15.81 43.75
C ALA A 1072 35.16 -14.72 44.08
N ASN A 1073 35.66 -13.98 43.07
CA ASN A 1073 36.59 -12.86 43.24
C ASN A 1073 35.89 -11.50 43.55
N GLY A 1074 34.57 -11.46 43.65
CA GLY A 1074 33.76 -10.25 43.90
C GLY A 1074 33.46 -9.39 42.66
N GLU A 1075 33.93 -9.77 41.48
CA GLU A 1075 33.61 -9.08 40.22
C GLU A 1075 32.18 -9.43 39.77
N GLU A 1076 31.42 -8.43 39.31
CA GLU A 1076 30.08 -8.68 38.77
C GLU A 1076 30.16 -9.43 37.44
N VAL A 1077 29.37 -10.48 37.29
CA VAL A 1077 29.23 -11.25 36.05
C VAL A 1077 28.53 -10.39 34.99
N PRO A 1078 29.20 -10.04 33.88
CA PRO A 1078 28.55 -9.31 32.79
C PRO A 1078 27.52 -10.19 32.09
N ALA A 1079 26.35 -9.65 31.74
CA ALA A 1079 25.32 -10.42 31.04
C ALA A 1079 25.79 -11.00 29.69
N GLU A 1080 26.73 -10.33 29.01
CA GLU A 1080 27.33 -10.84 27.77
C GLU A 1080 28.11 -12.14 28.00
N LYS A 1081 28.93 -12.19 29.06
CA LYS A 1081 29.67 -13.41 29.43
C LYS A 1081 28.71 -14.52 29.84
N PHE A 1082 27.73 -14.19 30.69
CA PHE A 1082 26.70 -15.13 31.11
C PHE A 1082 25.97 -15.74 29.91
N LEU A 1083 25.49 -14.92 28.97
CA LEU A 1083 24.78 -15.42 27.78
C LEU A 1083 25.65 -16.36 26.93
N ALA A 1084 26.94 -16.08 26.78
CA ALA A 1084 27.86 -16.95 26.04
C ALA A 1084 28.07 -18.30 26.75
N GLU A 1085 28.16 -18.30 28.08
CA GLU A 1085 28.28 -19.52 28.88
C GLU A 1085 27.00 -20.37 28.83
N VAL A 1086 25.84 -19.73 28.97
CA VAL A 1086 24.52 -20.38 28.81
C VAL A 1086 24.39 -21.02 27.44
N GLU A 1087 24.78 -20.33 26.36
CA GLU A 1087 24.77 -20.87 25.00
C GLU A 1087 25.68 -22.11 24.88
N GLY A 1088 26.86 -22.09 25.51
CA GLY A 1088 27.76 -23.23 25.60
C GLY A 1088 27.11 -24.45 26.26
N VAL A 1089 26.52 -24.28 27.44
CA VAL A 1089 25.84 -25.37 28.18
C VAL A 1089 24.65 -25.94 27.40
N VAL A 1090 23.89 -25.08 26.70
CA VAL A 1090 22.81 -25.51 25.82
C VAL A 1090 23.35 -26.37 24.67
N LEU A 1091 24.41 -25.93 23.99
CA LEU A 1091 25.02 -26.69 22.90
C LEU A 1091 25.57 -28.03 23.37
N GLU A 1092 26.24 -28.09 24.52
CA GLU A 1092 26.72 -29.33 25.12
C GLU A 1092 25.57 -30.30 25.41
N THR A 1093 24.50 -29.82 26.04
CA THR A 1093 23.29 -30.62 26.32
C THR A 1093 22.64 -31.16 25.04
N LEU A 1094 22.63 -30.37 23.96
CA LEU A 1094 22.12 -30.80 22.66
C LEU A 1094 23.01 -31.86 22.01
N LEU A 1095 24.34 -31.68 22.07
CA LEU A 1095 25.30 -32.66 21.55
C LEU A 1095 25.18 -33.98 22.30
N GLU A 1096 25.10 -33.96 23.64
CA GLU A 1096 24.85 -35.15 24.46
C GLU A 1096 23.61 -35.91 23.96
N LYS A 1097 22.50 -35.21 23.72
CA LYS A 1097 21.27 -35.83 23.20
C LYS A 1097 21.41 -36.45 21.81
N ILE A 1098 22.10 -35.76 20.91
CA ILE A 1098 22.29 -36.25 19.54
C ILE A 1098 23.16 -37.52 19.53
N PHE A 1099 24.24 -37.53 20.32
CA PHE A 1099 25.17 -38.66 20.37
C PHE A 1099 24.65 -39.85 21.19
N VAL A 1100 23.91 -39.63 22.28
CA VAL A 1100 23.25 -40.71 23.05
C VAL A 1100 22.14 -41.36 22.21
N GLY A 1101 21.47 -40.62 21.32
CA GLY A 1101 20.50 -41.16 20.37
C GLY A 1101 21.09 -42.09 19.29
N GLN A 1102 22.37 -41.93 18.94
CA GLN A 1102 23.06 -42.80 17.98
C GLN A 1102 23.66 -44.06 18.63
N ALA A 1103 24.01 -43.99 19.93
CA ALA A 1103 24.53 -45.14 20.68
C ALA A 1103 23.49 -46.28 20.89
N GLY A 1104 22.19 -45.99 20.74
CA GLY A 1104 21.10 -46.98 20.84
C GLY A 1104 20.97 -47.93 19.64
N SER A 1105 21.80 -47.82 18.60
CA SER A 1105 21.75 -48.67 17.40
C SER A 1105 22.97 -49.56 17.18
N LEU A 1106 23.91 -49.59 18.14
CA LEU A 1106 25.09 -50.44 18.09
C LEU A 1106 25.31 -51.11 19.45
N SER A 1107 24.52 -52.13 19.76
CA SER A 1107 24.91 -53.14 20.74
C SER A 1107 25.46 -54.36 20.02
N HIS A 1108 26.79 -54.49 20.01
CA HIS A 1108 27.57 -55.72 20.23
C HIS A 1108 29.03 -55.47 19.80
N GLY A 1109 29.96 -55.49 20.75
CA GLY A 1109 31.40 -55.57 20.43
C GLY A 1109 32.32 -54.79 21.35
N ASP A 1110 32.59 -55.39 22.51
CA ASP A 1110 33.85 -55.40 23.26
C ASP A 1110 34.38 -54.11 23.94
N GLY A 1111 34.90 -54.31 25.15
CA GLY A 1111 35.24 -53.26 26.11
C GLY A 1111 36.67 -52.73 25.99
N ARG A 1112 36.85 -51.46 26.37
CA ARG A 1112 37.88 -50.89 27.27
C ARG A 1112 37.86 -49.36 27.14
N GLY A 1113 37.80 -48.69 28.28
CA GLY A 1113 37.55 -47.24 28.35
C GLY A 1113 38.76 -46.35 28.10
N ARG A 1114 38.48 -45.04 27.99
CA ARG A 1114 39.17 -43.92 28.66
C ARG A 1114 38.48 -42.61 28.29
N GLY A 1115 38.28 -41.76 29.30
CA GLY A 1115 37.64 -40.45 29.16
C GLY A 1115 38.51 -39.43 28.43
N HIS A 1116 37.84 -38.51 27.72
CA HIS A 1116 38.43 -37.27 27.24
C HIS A 1116 37.49 -36.11 27.59
N ARG A 1117 37.87 -35.33 28.61
CA ARG A 1117 37.44 -33.93 28.77
C ARG A 1117 38.22 -33.12 27.74
N PHE A 1118 37.52 -32.40 26.85
CA PHE A 1118 38.15 -31.40 25.99
C PHE A 1118 38.12 -30.04 26.70
N TYR A 1119 39.29 -29.53 27.08
CA TYR A 1119 39.48 -28.14 27.47
C TYR A 1119 39.81 -27.31 26.22
N LEU A 1120 39.02 -26.29 25.91
CA LEU A 1120 39.39 -25.24 24.96
C LEU A 1120 40.01 -24.06 25.73
N ARG A 1121 41.30 -23.78 25.46
CA ARG A 1121 42.01 -22.59 25.94
C ARG A 1121 41.67 -21.37 25.04
N PRO A 1122 41.49 -20.17 25.60
CA PRO A 1122 41.37 -18.94 24.81
C PRO A 1122 42.75 -18.29 24.61
N GLU A 1123 43.16 -18.06 23.35
CA GLU A 1123 44.34 -17.25 23.04
C GLU A 1123 43.99 -15.76 22.87
N ARG A 1124 44.87 -14.92 23.43
CA ARG A 1124 44.85 -13.45 23.42
C ARG A 1124 45.33 -12.90 22.07
N GLY A 1125 44.88 -11.69 21.73
CA GLY A 1125 44.90 -11.17 20.38
C GLY A 1125 46.17 -10.47 19.88
N ALA A 1126 46.10 -10.07 18.61
CA ALA A 1126 46.88 -9.00 17.98
C ALA A 1126 46.16 -8.52 16.71
N GLY A 1127 46.19 -7.21 16.46
CA GLY A 1127 45.49 -6.52 15.38
C GLY A 1127 46.14 -6.63 13.97
N PRO A 1128 45.72 -5.80 13.01
CA PRO A 1128 45.34 -6.24 11.66
C PRO A 1128 46.39 -5.96 10.57
N ALA A 1129 46.42 -6.79 9.52
CA ALA A 1129 47.02 -6.43 8.24
C ALA A 1129 46.26 -7.07 7.07
N CYS A 1130 45.63 -6.20 6.27
CA CYS A 1130 45.12 -6.50 4.95
C CYS A 1130 46.25 -7.02 4.03
N ARG A 1131 45.98 -8.09 3.27
CA ARG A 1131 46.26 -8.16 1.82
C ARG A 1131 45.60 -9.40 1.22
N ALA A 1132 44.52 -9.14 0.46
CA ALA A 1132 43.96 -10.11 -0.45
C ALA A 1132 44.93 -10.34 -1.62
N ARG A 1133 45.18 -11.60 -1.98
CA ARG A 1133 45.54 -11.99 -3.34
C ARG A 1133 44.57 -13.06 -3.83
N HIS A 1134 44.06 -12.76 -5.02
CA HIS A 1134 43.27 -13.60 -5.90
C HIS A 1134 43.67 -15.07 -5.91
N LEU A 1135 42.69 -15.96 -6.09
CA LEU A 1135 42.61 -16.76 -7.31
C LEU A 1135 41.18 -17.29 -7.52
N SER A 1136 40.73 -17.08 -8.75
CA SER A 1136 39.51 -17.56 -9.39
C SER A 1136 39.61 -19.04 -9.76
N ALA A 1137 38.46 -19.73 -9.81
CA ALA A 1137 37.92 -20.44 -10.98
C ALA A 1137 37.25 -21.78 -10.65
N CYS A 1138 36.22 -22.09 -11.46
CA CYS A 1138 35.48 -23.36 -11.61
C CYS A 1138 34.48 -23.69 -10.48
N GLY A 1139 33.18 -23.90 -10.70
CA GLY A 1139 32.41 -24.14 -11.92
C GLY A 1139 31.84 -25.55 -11.94
N HIS A 1140 30.53 -25.67 -11.65
CA HIS A 1140 29.62 -26.80 -11.94
C HIS A 1140 29.88 -28.12 -11.18
N ALA A 1141 28.96 -29.05 -11.01
CA ALA A 1141 27.49 -29.10 -10.96
C ALA A 1141 27.15 -30.55 -10.49
N GLN A 1142 26.05 -30.66 -9.77
CA GLN A 1142 25.09 -31.78 -9.72
C GLN A 1142 25.54 -33.24 -9.89
N ALA A 1143 25.19 -33.98 -8.84
CA ALA A 1143 25.04 -35.42 -8.74
C ALA A 1143 24.37 -36.09 -9.95
N GLY A 1144 24.97 -37.18 -10.41
CA GLY A 1144 24.34 -38.25 -11.19
C GLY A 1144 24.58 -39.58 -10.47
N GLY A 1145 23.51 -40.30 -10.18
CA GLY A 1145 23.55 -41.62 -9.55
C GLY A 1145 23.51 -42.76 -10.58
N ALA A 1146 24.18 -43.84 -10.18
CA ALA A 1146 24.02 -45.25 -10.57
C ALA A 1146 24.60 -45.75 -11.91
N GLY A 1147 25.59 -46.67 -11.81
CA GLY A 1147 25.69 -47.78 -12.76
C GLY A 1147 27.07 -48.41 -13.05
N ARG A 1148 27.51 -49.32 -12.17
CA ARG A 1148 28.33 -50.53 -12.42
C ARG A 1148 29.85 -50.45 -12.66
N ARG A 1149 30.52 -51.25 -11.80
CA ARG A 1149 31.69 -52.14 -12.01
C ARG A 1149 33.06 -51.52 -12.33
N ALA A 1150 33.94 -51.60 -11.32
CA ALA A 1150 35.08 -52.54 -11.23
C ALA A 1150 36.38 -51.85 -10.77
N GLU A 1151 36.94 -52.44 -9.72
CA GLU A 1151 38.37 -52.47 -9.33
C GLU A 1151 38.99 -51.20 -8.74
N GLY A 1152 39.51 -51.35 -7.51
CA GLY A 1152 40.28 -50.34 -6.76
C GLY A 1152 41.75 -50.25 -7.22
N PRO A 1153 42.70 -49.79 -6.38
CA PRO A 1153 42.54 -49.40 -4.96
C PRO A 1153 43.32 -48.12 -4.54
N TYR A 1154 43.19 -47.75 -3.25
CA TYR A 1154 44.12 -46.95 -2.42
C TYR A 1154 44.70 -45.63 -2.97
N ASN A 1155 44.40 -44.47 -2.36
CA ASN A 1155 44.98 -43.94 -1.11
C ASN A 1155 44.70 -42.43 -0.94
N TRP A 1156 44.72 -42.03 0.32
CA TRP A 1156 44.32 -40.76 0.93
C TRP A 1156 45.26 -39.57 0.67
N THR A 1157 44.70 -38.36 0.56
CA THR A 1157 44.89 -37.20 1.48
C THR A 1157 43.78 -36.18 1.27
#